data_AF-A0AAU6CBJ1-F1
#
_entry.id   AF-A0AAU6CBJ1-F1
#
_cell.length_a   1.000
_cell.length_b   1.000
_cell.length_c   1.000
_cell.angle_alpha   90.00
_cell.angle_beta   90.00
_cell.angle_gamma   90.00
#
_symmetry.space_group_name_H-M   'P 1'
#
loop_
_entity.id
_entity.type
_entity.pdbx_description
1 polymer ?
#
loop_
_entity_poly.entity_id
_entity_poly.type
_entity_poly.pdbx_seq_one_letter_code
_entity_poly.pdbx_strand_id
1 'polypeptide(L)'
;MRSIRSTQAPGSVRRHVAIGATAATMGLVMAFGAGLASPAQAAAPASLTGIVLGVGANETQRTVTWYSSDDTAQELQVVPTSALVNGEFPAGAASFAATGAANTTTAGGFNRHATITGLKERTAYSYRAGSEGNWSPTYAFKTQDFEGDFDFLFYGDPQIGSSGDLAKDQAGWQDTLDVSLAANPNAELLVSGGDQVESANTETQWNAFLAPDKLRQYPWAATIGNHDVGGKAYEQHFSTPNTDRSASLYSNGKPTSDTSGGDYWYIYKDVLFIDLNSNSYAASQGGGGDAAHIGYVTDVINQHGSEAKWKVLVYHHSIYSAADHAKDSDNKVRRVDFPTTFSKLGVDVVLQGHDHSYTRSYEIKNGEKANPAEKPGDADVYPGPGGVLYVTANSASGSKYYDITAPDNSATSGAGNGADPLKPENYWYNSVENQEHVRTYVKVQVRDDKLVVENVRSGTCAAPNAAVERGSWCNNTPANQPVGSLVDKVTVHPYHGTGQDLRVNVPNAAPGEFGWTIDGYNGLVDLGTAQDHDGDYFGATGTINPIVVSDSRRSLAPWSISASVSDFDDAGKKFSGAALGWTPKVVTAGAGAKAAGAVASGYDDRGQGLSVSRGLGWADQGHPKGTAKLGADLDLKIPGNVAKGSYTATLTITALSS
;
A
#
# COMPACT_ATOMS: atom_id res chain seq x y z
N MET A 1 -50.10 -26.58 -47.25
CA MET A 1 -51.28 -27.09 -48.00
C MET A 1 -52.55 -26.46 -47.43
N ARG A 2 -53.73 -26.79 -47.97
CA ARG A 2 -55.09 -26.47 -47.45
C ARG A 2 -55.23 -26.84 -45.95
N SER A 3 -56.09 -26.27 -45.08
CA SER A 3 -56.98 -25.07 -45.04
C SER A 3 -57.51 -24.93 -43.55
N ILE A 4 -58.44 -24.07 -43.08
CA ILE A 4 -59.53 -23.30 -43.71
C ILE A 4 -59.88 -21.89 -43.11
N ARG A 5 -60.84 -21.79 -42.16
CA ARG A 5 -61.48 -20.56 -41.58
C ARG A 5 -62.13 -20.96 -40.21
N SER A 6 -62.74 -20.14 -39.33
CA SER A 6 -63.23 -18.73 -39.42
C SER A 6 -63.45 -18.03 -38.04
N THR A 7 -63.05 -16.75 -37.95
CA THR A 7 -63.75 -15.56 -37.38
C THR A 7 -64.72 -15.57 -36.16
N GLN A 8 -64.44 -14.62 -35.25
CA GLN A 8 -65.37 -13.68 -34.56
C GLN A 8 -66.31 -14.14 -33.42
N ALA A 9 -66.58 -13.17 -32.52
CA ALA A 9 -67.51 -13.24 -31.38
C ALA A 9 -68.73 -12.31 -31.58
N PRO A 10 -69.79 -12.47 -30.77
CA PRO A 10 -70.26 -11.33 -29.95
C PRO A 10 -70.68 -11.74 -28.51
N GLY A 11 -71.18 -10.81 -27.70
CA GLY A 11 -71.51 -11.03 -26.27
C GLY A 11 -72.81 -10.35 -25.77
N SER A 12 -72.85 -10.01 -24.47
CA SER A 12 -74.03 -9.66 -23.64
C SER A 12 -74.94 -10.88 -23.33
N VAL A 13 -75.76 -10.96 -22.27
CA VAL A 13 -76.53 -9.96 -21.47
C VAL A 13 -76.64 -10.46 -19.98
N ARG A 14 -77.35 -9.93 -18.95
CA ARG A 14 -78.33 -8.84 -18.71
C ARG A 14 -78.43 -8.53 -17.18
N ARG A 15 -78.13 -7.28 -16.74
CA ARG A 15 -78.78 -6.47 -15.64
C ARG A 15 -78.74 -7.05 -14.20
N HIS A 16 -78.82 -6.27 -13.10
CA HIS A 16 -79.72 -5.15 -12.77
C HIS A 16 -79.07 -3.90 -12.14
N VAL A 17 -79.89 -2.85 -11.91
CA VAL A 17 -79.49 -1.46 -11.66
C VAL A 17 -80.41 -0.79 -10.61
N ALA A 18 -79.82 -0.04 -9.67
CA ALA A 18 -80.37 1.13 -8.97
C ALA A 18 -79.16 1.94 -8.43
N ILE A 19 -78.82 3.13 -8.95
CA ILE A 19 -79.47 4.45 -8.80
C ILE A 19 -79.35 5.00 -7.37
N GLY A 20 -78.65 6.13 -7.23
CA GLY A 20 -78.47 6.85 -5.97
C GLY A 20 -77.40 7.94 -6.08
N ALA A 21 -77.73 9.08 -6.71
CA ALA A 21 -76.82 10.21 -6.87
C ALA A 21 -77.41 11.48 -6.24
N THR A 22 -76.65 12.12 -5.34
CA THR A 22 -76.89 13.49 -4.90
C THR A 22 -75.56 14.08 -4.41
N ALA A 23 -75.33 15.37 -4.67
CA ALA A 23 -74.09 16.06 -4.30
C ALA A 23 -74.39 17.45 -3.72
N ALA A 24 -73.36 18.04 -3.10
CA ALA A 24 -73.32 19.37 -2.50
C ALA A 24 -74.17 19.61 -1.23
N THR A 25 -73.47 19.91 -0.14
CA THR A 25 -73.46 21.29 0.39
C THR A 25 -72.20 21.53 1.23
N MET A 26 -71.77 22.78 1.36
CA MET A 26 -70.56 23.14 2.11
C MET A 26 -70.81 23.12 3.63
N GLY A 27 -69.93 22.45 4.38
CA GLY A 27 -69.89 22.50 5.84
C GLY A 27 -68.48 22.87 6.32
N LEU A 28 -68.26 24.15 6.64
CA LEU A 28 -66.96 24.64 7.13
C LEU A 28 -66.79 24.27 8.61
N VAL A 29 -66.13 23.14 8.89
CA VAL A 29 -65.79 22.72 10.26
C VAL A 29 -64.30 22.93 10.49
N MET A 30 -63.93 23.98 11.24
CA MET A 30 -62.59 24.14 11.78
C MET A 30 -62.36 23.16 12.94
N ALA A 31 -62.07 21.91 12.61
CA ALA A 31 -61.57 20.94 13.57
C ALA A 31 -60.08 21.24 13.83
N PHE A 32 -59.74 21.66 15.05
CA PHE A 32 -58.35 21.67 15.52
C PHE A 32 -57.87 20.22 15.71
N GLY A 33 -57.49 19.59 14.60
CA GLY A 33 -56.79 18.32 14.61
C GLY A 33 -55.41 18.50 15.22
N ALA A 34 -55.30 18.26 16.53
CA ALA A 34 -54.03 18.11 17.22
C ALA A 34 -53.35 16.84 16.70
N GLY A 35 -52.67 16.97 15.56
CA GLY A 35 -51.92 15.89 14.94
C GLY A 35 -50.83 15.43 15.88
N LEU A 36 -51.02 14.26 16.48
CA LEU A 36 -49.94 13.49 17.08
C LEU A 36 -49.01 13.05 15.94
N ALA A 37 -48.10 13.94 15.55
CA ALA A 37 -46.98 13.60 14.72
C ALA A 37 -46.22 12.49 15.43
N SER A 38 -46.27 11.27 14.86
CA SER A 38 -45.34 10.22 15.25
C SER A 38 -43.94 10.82 15.10
N PRO A 39 -43.06 10.74 16.12
CA PRO A 39 -41.71 11.27 15.98
C PRO A 39 -41.09 10.63 14.76
N ALA A 40 -40.56 11.43 13.85
CA ALA A 40 -39.91 10.91 12.65
C ALA A 40 -38.78 10.00 13.10
N GLN A 41 -38.93 8.70 12.86
CA GLN A 41 -37.91 7.72 13.19
C GLN A 41 -36.65 8.12 12.41
N ALA A 42 -35.57 8.45 13.12
CA ALA A 42 -34.31 8.75 12.46
C ALA A 42 -33.94 7.55 11.58
N ALA A 43 -33.54 7.83 10.34
CA ALA A 43 -33.07 6.77 9.45
C ALA A 43 -31.91 6.04 10.12
N ALA A 44 -31.85 4.72 9.94
CA ALA A 44 -30.71 3.95 10.41
C ALA A 44 -29.43 4.47 9.71
N PRO A 45 -28.29 4.57 10.40
CA PRO A 45 -27.03 4.94 9.75
C PRO A 45 -26.66 3.90 8.70
N ALA A 46 -26.10 4.37 7.58
CA ALA A 46 -25.78 3.52 6.43
C ALA A 46 -24.77 2.42 6.79
N SER A 47 -25.07 1.17 6.44
CA SER A 47 -24.17 0.03 6.70
C SER A 47 -23.00 0.06 5.71
N LEU A 48 -21.78 0.15 6.23
CA LEU A 48 -20.55 0.14 5.44
C LEU A 48 -19.88 -1.24 5.51
N THR A 49 -19.61 -1.85 4.35
CA THR A 49 -19.14 -3.24 4.23
C THR A 49 -18.15 -3.38 3.07
N GLY A 50 -17.52 -4.56 2.89
CA GLY A 50 -16.61 -4.81 1.76
C GLY A 50 -15.36 -3.93 1.71
N ILE A 51 -14.97 -3.29 2.81
CA ILE A 51 -13.86 -2.32 2.82
C ILE A 51 -12.55 -3.04 2.49
N VAL A 52 -11.90 -2.60 1.42
CA VAL A 52 -10.60 -3.11 0.90
C VAL A 52 -9.67 -1.96 0.51
N LEU A 53 -8.38 -2.11 0.80
CA LEU A 53 -7.29 -1.24 0.39
C LEU A 53 -6.69 -1.78 -0.92
N GLY A 54 -6.67 -0.97 -1.98
CA GLY A 54 -6.12 -1.33 -3.29
C GLY A 54 -4.85 -0.55 -3.65
N VAL A 55 -4.16 -1.02 -4.69
CA VAL A 55 -3.02 -0.31 -5.28
C VAL A 55 -3.44 1.03 -5.90
N GLY A 56 -2.60 2.06 -5.73
CA GLY A 56 -2.71 3.31 -6.48
C GLY A 56 -1.81 3.29 -7.73
N ALA A 57 -1.82 4.37 -8.52
CA ALA A 57 -1.00 4.44 -9.74
C ALA A 57 0.51 4.42 -9.47
N ASN A 58 0.92 4.81 -8.25
CA ASN A 58 2.27 4.65 -7.71
C ASN A 58 2.25 4.62 -6.16
N GLU A 59 3.44 4.56 -5.54
CA GLU A 59 3.64 4.43 -4.09
C GLU A 59 3.01 5.58 -3.30
N THR A 60 2.92 6.77 -3.91
CA THR A 60 2.31 7.97 -3.33
C THR A 60 0.78 7.92 -3.26
N GLN A 61 0.17 6.86 -3.81
CA GLN A 61 -1.28 6.68 -3.92
C GLN A 61 -1.74 5.31 -3.38
N ARG A 62 -3.00 5.21 -2.98
CA ARG A 62 -3.73 3.96 -2.72
C ARG A 62 -5.20 4.16 -3.05
N THR A 63 -5.92 3.12 -3.48
CA THR A 63 -7.38 3.16 -3.57
C THR A 63 -7.99 2.54 -2.32
N VAL A 64 -9.20 2.96 -1.95
CA VAL A 64 -10.05 2.24 -0.98
C VAL A 64 -11.43 2.12 -1.60
N THR A 65 -11.97 0.90 -1.62
CA THR A 65 -13.33 0.60 -2.11
C THR A 65 -14.17 0.00 -0.99
N TRP A 66 -15.48 0.28 -0.99
CA TRP A 66 -16.45 -0.23 -0.03
C TRP A 66 -17.87 -0.23 -0.59
N TYR A 67 -18.76 -0.99 0.04
CA TYR A 67 -20.21 -0.95 -0.16
C TYR A 67 -20.89 -0.13 0.94
N SER A 68 -21.94 0.60 0.56
CA SER A 68 -22.86 1.37 1.41
C SER A 68 -24.29 0.88 1.18
N SER A 69 -25.13 0.83 2.22
CA SER A 69 -26.58 0.62 2.04
C SER A 69 -27.30 1.82 1.42
N ASP A 70 -26.74 3.02 1.55
CA ASP A 70 -27.41 4.30 1.27
C ASP A 70 -26.64 5.11 0.23
N ASP A 71 -27.36 5.83 -0.65
CA ASP A 71 -26.78 6.66 -1.71
C ASP A 71 -26.39 8.07 -1.23
N THR A 72 -25.74 8.16 -0.07
CA THR A 72 -25.24 9.43 0.47
C THR A 72 -23.91 9.83 -0.16
N ALA A 73 -23.62 11.13 -0.17
CA ALA A 73 -22.25 11.62 -0.33
C ALA A 73 -21.39 11.11 0.84
N GLN A 74 -20.24 10.52 0.52
CA GLN A 74 -19.31 9.91 1.47
C GLN A 74 -17.88 10.29 1.09
N GLU A 75 -16.96 10.14 2.03
CA GLU A 75 -15.54 10.39 1.85
C GLU A 75 -14.69 9.37 2.60
N LEU A 76 -13.40 9.37 2.28
CA LEU A 76 -12.35 8.63 2.94
C LEU A 76 -11.47 9.64 3.69
N GLN A 77 -11.45 9.58 5.02
CA GLN A 77 -10.56 10.39 5.85
C GLN A 77 -9.26 9.63 6.12
N VAL A 78 -8.13 10.30 5.95
CA VAL A 78 -6.78 9.73 6.12
C VAL A 78 -5.89 10.69 6.90
N VAL A 79 -5.13 10.16 7.86
CA VAL A 79 -4.08 10.90 8.58
C VAL A 79 -2.85 10.03 8.84
N PRO A 80 -1.65 10.62 9.00
CA PRO A 80 -0.55 9.92 9.67
C PRO A 80 -1.03 9.43 11.04
N THR A 81 -0.76 8.18 11.40
CA THR A 81 -1.27 7.54 12.63
C THR A 81 -0.83 8.29 13.89
N SER A 82 0.34 8.95 13.84
CA SER A 82 0.86 9.83 14.90
C SER A 82 0.06 11.13 15.13
N ALA A 83 -0.93 11.43 14.27
CA ALA A 83 -1.83 12.57 14.43
C ALA A 83 -3.19 12.19 15.05
N LEU A 84 -3.46 10.89 15.30
CA LEU A 84 -4.62 10.47 16.08
C LEU A 84 -4.40 10.76 17.57
N VAL A 85 -5.43 11.26 18.24
CA VAL A 85 -5.41 11.49 19.70
C VAL A 85 -6.53 10.67 20.33
N ASN A 86 -6.19 9.70 21.17
CA ASN A 86 -7.13 8.73 21.75
C ASN A 86 -7.97 7.94 20.72
N GLY A 87 -7.48 7.83 19.47
CA GLY A 87 -8.19 7.21 18.35
C GLY A 87 -9.00 8.18 17.50
N GLU A 88 -9.19 9.43 17.93
CA GLU A 88 -9.95 10.43 17.18
C GLU A 88 -9.12 11.10 16.08
N PHE A 89 -9.80 11.38 14.96
CA PHE A 89 -9.23 12.09 13.81
C PHE A 89 -9.23 13.61 14.07
N PRO A 90 -8.14 14.33 13.77
CA PRO A 90 -8.10 15.78 13.88
C PRO A 90 -9.01 16.45 12.85
N ALA A 91 -9.53 17.64 13.16
CA ALA A 91 -10.36 18.45 12.26
C ALA A 91 -9.67 18.91 10.95
N GLY A 92 -8.35 18.66 10.82
CA GLY A 92 -7.55 18.88 9.61
C GLY A 92 -7.13 17.56 8.92
N ALA A 93 -7.90 16.48 9.10
CA ALA A 93 -7.68 15.23 8.37
C ALA A 93 -7.77 15.43 6.84
N ALA A 94 -7.05 14.61 6.07
CA ALA A 94 -7.14 14.65 4.62
C ALA A 94 -8.37 13.86 4.15
N SER A 95 -9.36 14.55 3.61
CA SER A 95 -10.58 13.94 3.06
C SER A 95 -10.49 13.77 1.55
N PHE A 96 -10.80 12.56 1.07
CA PHE A 96 -10.90 12.21 -0.34
C PHE A 96 -12.35 11.83 -0.65
N ALA A 97 -13.04 12.62 -1.47
CA ALA A 97 -14.45 12.39 -1.81
C ALA A 97 -14.64 11.04 -2.53
N ALA A 98 -15.68 10.31 -2.16
CA ALA A 98 -15.99 9.01 -2.77
C ALA A 98 -16.80 9.16 -4.06
N THR A 99 -16.40 8.42 -5.09
CA THR A 99 -17.18 8.20 -6.32
C THR A 99 -17.73 6.77 -6.35
N GLY A 100 -18.77 6.52 -7.15
CA GLY A 100 -19.44 5.21 -7.21
C GLY A 100 -20.86 5.31 -7.73
N ALA A 101 -21.58 4.20 -7.70
CA ALA A 101 -22.95 4.08 -8.21
C ALA A 101 -23.78 3.06 -7.42
N ALA A 102 -25.05 2.89 -7.77
CA ALA A 102 -25.84 1.74 -7.34
C ALA A 102 -25.19 0.43 -7.82
N ASN A 103 -25.20 -0.59 -6.97
CA ASN A 103 -24.75 -1.92 -7.33
C ASN A 103 -25.76 -2.59 -8.27
N THR A 104 -25.24 -3.42 -9.16
CA THR A 104 -26.04 -4.23 -10.11
C THR A 104 -26.07 -5.70 -9.73
N THR A 105 -25.47 -6.07 -8.59
CA THR A 105 -25.46 -7.42 -8.01
C THR A 105 -26.75 -7.69 -7.23
N THR A 106 -26.96 -8.95 -6.86
CA THR A 106 -28.24 -9.43 -6.29
C THR A 106 -28.57 -8.87 -4.89
N ALA A 107 -27.61 -8.26 -4.19
CA ALA A 107 -27.83 -7.65 -2.87
C ALA A 107 -28.30 -6.19 -2.92
N GLY A 108 -28.11 -5.48 -4.04
CA GLY A 108 -28.31 -4.04 -4.12
C GLY A 108 -27.30 -3.24 -3.31
N GLY A 109 -27.72 -2.09 -2.79
CA GLY A 109 -26.81 -1.10 -2.17
C GLY A 109 -26.01 -0.32 -3.21
N PHE A 110 -24.92 0.30 -2.78
CA PHE A 110 -24.12 1.24 -3.56
C PHE A 110 -22.63 1.00 -3.33
N ASN A 111 -21.85 0.93 -4.41
CA ASN A 111 -20.39 0.95 -4.33
C ASN A 111 -19.89 2.38 -4.11
N ARG A 112 -18.73 2.48 -3.49
CA ARG A 112 -17.98 3.70 -3.21
C ARG A 112 -16.49 3.40 -3.30
N HIS A 113 -15.74 4.27 -3.96
CA HIS A 113 -14.29 4.21 -4.01
C HIS A 113 -13.69 5.61 -3.90
N ALA A 114 -12.51 5.72 -3.29
CA ALA A 114 -11.74 6.95 -3.19
C ALA A 114 -10.25 6.67 -3.38
N THR A 115 -9.54 7.57 -4.06
CA THR A 115 -8.09 7.48 -4.26
C THR A 115 -7.37 8.42 -3.31
N ILE A 116 -6.64 7.83 -2.35
CA ILE A 116 -5.68 8.54 -1.51
C ILE A 116 -4.52 8.99 -2.40
N THR A 117 -4.09 10.25 -2.28
CA THR A 117 -2.95 10.79 -3.01
C THR A 117 -2.02 11.60 -2.10
N GLY A 118 -0.77 11.80 -2.54
CA GLY A 118 0.20 12.64 -1.83
C GLY A 118 0.81 11.99 -0.59
N LEU A 119 0.68 10.67 -0.43
CA LEU A 119 1.30 9.90 0.65
C LEU A 119 2.82 10.17 0.71
N LYS A 120 3.39 10.02 1.90
CA LYS A 120 4.82 10.13 2.16
C LYS A 120 5.40 8.75 2.45
N GLU A 121 6.67 8.58 2.13
CA GLU A 121 7.42 7.37 2.46
C GLU A 121 7.48 7.12 3.98
N ARG A 122 7.80 5.88 4.37
CA ARG A 122 8.08 5.43 5.75
C ARG A 122 6.97 5.70 6.78
N THR A 123 5.77 6.07 6.34
CA THR A 123 4.73 6.67 7.19
C THR A 123 3.60 5.67 7.46
N ALA A 124 3.27 5.47 8.74
CA ALA A 124 2.07 4.76 9.13
C ALA A 124 0.85 5.69 8.98
N TYR A 125 -0.18 5.25 8.27
CA TYR A 125 -1.41 5.98 8.01
C TYR A 125 -2.61 5.25 8.63
N SER A 126 -3.53 6.02 9.22
CA SER A 126 -4.83 5.54 9.69
C SER A 126 -5.93 6.16 8.84
N TYR A 127 -6.96 5.37 8.51
CA TYR A 127 -8.06 5.80 7.65
C TYR A 127 -9.42 5.26 8.09
N ARG A 128 -10.48 5.98 7.70
CA ARG A 128 -11.88 5.57 7.86
C ARG A 128 -12.70 6.05 6.66
N ALA A 129 -13.70 5.27 6.25
CA ALA A 129 -14.61 5.59 5.16
C ALA A 129 -16.02 5.86 5.70
N GLY A 130 -16.82 6.69 5.02
CA GLY A 130 -18.20 6.96 5.41
C GLY A 130 -18.57 8.43 5.32
N SER A 131 -19.31 8.93 6.30
CA SER A 131 -19.75 10.33 6.39
C SER A 131 -19.81 10.79 7.84
N GLU A 132 -19.98 12.10 8.06
CA GLU A 132 -20.08 12.64 9.41
C GLU A 132 -21.23 12.00 10.20
N GLY A 133 -20.98 11.64 11.45
CA GLY A 133 -21.88 10.83 12.28
C GLY A 133 -21.99 9.34 11.90
N ASN A 134 -21.40 8.88 10.80
CA ASN A 134 -21.44 7.47 10.36
C ASN A 134 -20.14 7.05 9.65
N TRP A 135 -19.13 6.71 10.44
CA TRP A 135 -17.83 6.24 9.98
C TRP A 135 -17.67 4.72 10.14
N SER A 136 -16.88 4.12 9.25
CA SER A 136 -16.36 2.76 9.42
C SER A 136 -15.48 2.65 10.69
N PRO A 137 -15.16 1.43 11.14
CA PRO A 137 -13.97 1.21 11.97
C PRO A 137 -12.74 1.91 11.37
N THR A 138 -11.80 2.30 12.21
CA THR A 138 -10.51 2.86 11.76
C THR A 138 -9.57 1.73 11.39
N TYR A 139 -9.07 1.76 10.16
CA TYR A 139 -8.05 0.85 9.64
C TYR A 139 -6.70 1.56 9.54
N ALA A 140 -5.63 0.81 9.33
CA ALA A 140 -4.29 1.38 9.19
C ALA A 140 -3.43 0.59 8.22
N PHE A 141 -2.60 1.31 7.45
CA PHE A 141 -1.57 0.76 6.56
C PHE A 141 -0.25 1.52 6.76
N LYS A 142 0.83 1.05 6.13
CA LYS A 142 2.14 1.72 6.18
C LYS A 142 2.78 1.81 4.80
N THR A 143 3.33 2.98 4.47
CA THR A 143 4.27 3.13 3.36
C THR A 143 5.69 2.80 3.83
N GLN A 144 6.50 2.19 2.95
CA GLN A 144 7.95 2.04 3.15
C GLN A 144 8.68 3.18 2.43
N ASP A 145 9.99 3.04 2.17
CA ASP A 145 10.67 3.78 1.09
C ASP A 145 9.87 3.74 -0.21
N PHE A 146 9.94 4.80 -1.01
CA PHE A 146 9.37 4.82 -2.38
C PHE A 146 10.37 4.39 -3.46
N GLU A 147 11.58 3.97 -3.08
CA GLU A 147 12.63 3.50 -3.99
C GLU A 147 13.22 2.17 -3.49
N GLY A 148 13.98 1.48 -4.36
CA GLY A 148 14.80 0.32 -4.01
C GLY A 148 14.06 -1.00 -3.77
N ASP A 149 14.78 -1.99 -3.26
CA ASP A 149 14.34 -3.36 -3.03
C ASP A 149 13.01 -3.45 -2.26
N PHE A 150 12.11 -4.33 -2.69
CA PHE A 150 10.86 -4.66 -1.98
C PHE A 150 10.41 -6.11 -2.22
N ASP A 151 9.45 -6.57 -1.41
CA ASP A 151 8.83 -7.89 -1.57
C ASP A 151 7.33 -7.72 -1.86
N PHE A 152 6.77 -8.55 -2.76
CA PHE A 152 5.33 -8.70 -2.93
C PHE A 152 4.91 -10.18 -2.88
N LEU A 153 3.63 -10.41 -2.58
CA LEU A 153 3.05 -11.75 -2.42
C LEU A 153 1.94 -11.96 -3.44
N PHE A 154 2.02 -13.05 -4.21
CA PHE A 154 1.11 -13.42 -5.29
C PHE A 154 0.33 -14.69 -4.91
N TYR A 155 -0.99 -14.68 -5.16
CA TYR A 155 -1.92 -15.71 -4.70
C TYR A 155 -2.81 -16.23 -5.82
N GLY A 156 -2.67 -17.52 -6.15
CA GLY A 156 -3.57 -18.20 -7.09
C GLY A 156 -4.92 -18.48 -6.44
N ASP A 157 -5.98 -18.25 -7.20
CA ASP A 157 -7.31 -18.87 -7.05
C ASP A 157 -7.80 -19.13 -5.61
N PRO A 158 -8.07 -18.07 -4.81
CA PRO A 158 -8.82 -18.21 -3.56
C PRO A 158 -10.21 -18.80 -3.78
N GLN A 159 -10.84 -18.53 -4.92
CA GLN A 159 -12.09 -19.07 -5.47
C GLN A 159 -13.09 -19.46 -4.38
N ILE A 160 -13.48 -18.47 -3.58
CA ILE A 160 -14.24 -18.69 -2.35
C ILE A 160 -15.63 -19.22 -2.70
N GLY A 161 -15.95 -20.42 -2.21
CA GLY A 161 -17.16 -21.18 -2.51
C GLY A 161 -16.91 -22.46 -3.31
N SER A 162 -15.75 -22.64 -3.95
CA SER A 162 -15.48 -23.75 -4.88
C SER A 162 -15.57 -25.13 -4.24
N SER A 163 -15.19 -25.26 -2.96
CA SER A 163 -15.32 -26.56 -2.29
C SER A 163 -16.77 -26.96 -2.02
N GLY A 164 -17.69 -25.99 -2.01
CA GLY A 164 -19.04 -26.14 -1.47
C GLY A 164 -19.10 -26.10 0.07
N ASP A 165 -18.08 -25.54 0.74
CA ASP A 165 -18.07 -25.18 2.16
C ASP A 165 -17.45 -23.79 2.36
N LEU A 166 -18.29 -22.76 2.27
CA LEU A 166 -17.91 -21.35 2.33
C LEU A 166 -17.08 -20.99 3.58
N ALA A 167 -17.36 -21.63 4.72
CA ALA A 167 -16.66 -21.35 5.97
C ALA A 167 -15.23 -21.92 5.97
N LYS A 168 -15.00 -23.05 5.31
CA LYS A 168 -13.66 -23.65 5.15
C LYS A 168 -12.82 -22.92 4.12
N ASP A 169 -13.43 -22.52 3.00
CA ASP A 169 -12.75 -21.72 1.97
C ASP A 169 -12.28 -20.37 2.56
N GLN A 170 -13.14 -19.71 3.34
CA GLN A 170 -12.79 -18.50 4.10
C GLN A 170 -11.65 -18.76 5.10
N ALA A 171 -11.72 -19.85 5.86
CA ALA A 171 -10.69 -20.18 6.86
C ALA A 171 -9.33 -20.48 6.21
N GLY A 172 -9.30 -21.19 5.07
CA GLY A 172 -8.08 -21.48 4.32
C GLY A 172 -7.45 -20.23 3.72
N TRP A 173 -8.26 -19.29 3.23
CA TRP A 173 -7.81 -17.99 2.72
C TRP A 173 -7.27 -17.08 3.83
N GLN A 174 -8.01 -16.92 4.93
CA GLN A 174 -7.59 -16.18 6.11
C GLN A 174 -6.25 -16.69 6.66
N ASP A 175 -6.14 -18.00 6.86
CA ASP A 175 -4.92 -18.65 7.36
C ASP A 175 -3.74 -18.48 6.39
N THR A 176 -3.96 -18.55 5.08
CA THR A 176 -2.90 -18.26 4.09
C THR A 176 -2.40 -16.82 4.18
N LEU A 177 -3.28 -15.83 4.31
CA LEU A 177 -2.88 -14.41 4.48
C LEU A 177 -2.17 -14.15 5.82
N ASP A 178 -2.62 -14.78 6.90
CA ASP A 178 -1.97 -14.61 8.21
C ASP A 178 -0.59 -15.27 8.25
N VAL A 179 -0.46 -16.48 7.71
CA VAL A 179 0.83 -17.18 7.58
C VAL A 179 1.80 -16.42 6.68
N SER A 180 1.37 -16.02 5.48
CA SER A 180 2.26 -15.41 4.48
C SER A 180 2.81 -14.07 4.97
N LEU A 181 1.97 -13.26 5.64
CA LEU A 181 2.33 -11.94 6.16
C LEU A 181 3.00 -12.01 7.55
N ALA A 182 2.77 -13.05 8.35
CA ALA A 182 3.59 -13.30 9.53
C ALA A 182 5.03 -13.68 9.14
N ALA A 183 5.20 -14.45 8.07
CA ALA A 183 6.52 -14.78 7.50
C ALA A 183 7.15 -13.59 6.73
N ASN A 184 6.33 -12.68 6.17
CA ASN A 184 6.78 -11.56 5.33
C ASN A 184 6.17 -10.23 5.76
N PRO A 185 6.46 -9.73 6.98
CA PRO A 185 5.82 -8.52 7.53
C PRO A 185 6.15 -7.24 6.76
N ASN A 186 7.22 -7.26 5.95
CA ASN A 186 7.68 -6.16 5.10
C ASN A 186 7.16 -6.23 3.66
N ALA A 187 6.30 -7.20 3.31
CA ALA A 187 5.68 -7.23 1.98
C ALA A 187 4.89 -5.94 1.72
N GLU A 188 5.06 -5.33 0.54
CA GLU A 188 4.48 -4.03 0.24
C GLU A 188 3.18 -4.11 -0.56
N LEU A 189 3.00 -5.18 -1.35
CA LEU A 189 1.83 -5.44 -2.19
C LEU A 189 1.32 -6.88 -2.02
N LEU A 190 0.02 -7.07 -2.16
CA LEU A 190 -0.65 -8.34 -2.40
C LEU A 190 -1.18 -8.36 -3.84
N VAL A 191 -0.91 -9.42 -4.59
CA VAL A 191 -1.28 -9.53 -6.01
C VAL A 191 -2.14 -10.78 -6.23
N SER A 192 -3.27 -10.61 -6.90
CA SER A 192 -4.20 -11.70 -7.26
C SER A 192 -3.71 -12.49 -8.47
N GLY A 193 -4.02 -13.79 -8.54
CA GLY A 193 -3.97 -14.60 -9.76
C GLY A 193 -5.32 -14.71 -10.49
N GLY A 194 -6.36 -14.02 -10.01
CA GLY A 194 -7.75 -14.18 -10.45
C GLY A 194 -8.60 -15.00 -9.48
N ASP A 195 -9.85 -15.24 -9.87
CA ASP A 195 -10.88 -16.01 -9.17
C ASP A 195 -10.90 -15.77 -7.66
N GLN A 196 -11.38 -14.60 -7.25
CA GLN A 196 -11.58 -14.31 -5.83
C GLN A 196 -12.77 -15.10 -5.25
N VAL A 197 -13.80 -15.32 -6.07
CA VAL A 197 -15.03 -16.04 -5.71
C VAL A 197 -15.35 -17.14 -6.72
N GLU A 198 -16.12 -18.15 -6.31
CA GLU A 198 -16.60 -19.22 -7.20
C GLU A 198 -17.72 -18.73 -8.16
N SER A 199 -18.43 -17.65 -7.85
CA SER A 199 -19.58 -17.23 -8.63
C SER A 199 -19.83 -15.72 -8.53
N ALA A 200 -19.32 -14.96 -9.51
CA ALA A 200 -19.30 -13.50 -9.63
C ALA A 200 -20.33 -12.68 -8.83
N ASN A 201 -21.63 -12.97 -8.91
CA ASN A 201 -22.68 -12.15 -8.25
C ASN A 201 -23.05 -12.63 -6.83
N THR A 202 -22.33 -13.60 -6.26
CA THR A 202 -22.64 -14.23 -4.96
C THR A 202 -21.99 -13.45 -3.82
N GLU A 203 -22.67 -12.42 -3.34
CA GLU A 203 -22.12 -11.50 -2.33
C GLU A 203 -21.74 -12.16 -1.00
N THR A 204 -22.24 -13.36 -0.67
CA THR A 204 -21.75 -14.12 0.49
C THR A 204 -20.34 -14.69 0.28
N GLN A 205 -19.94 -14.98 -0.95
CA GLN A 205 -18.56 -15.36 -1.29
C GLN A 205 -17.64 -14.13 -1.25
N TRP A 206 -18.08 -12.97 -1.74
CA TRP A 206 -17.32 -11.71 -1.61
C TRP A 206 -17.14 -11.29 -0.16
N ASN A 207 -18.18 -11.35 0.68
CA ASN A 207 -18.06 -11.05 2.11
C ASN A 207 -17.08 -12.00 2.83
N ALA A 208 -16.96 -13.26 2.38
CA ALA A 208 -16.00 -14.22 2.90
C ALA A 208 -14.57 -13.96 2.39
N PHE A 209 -14.40 -13.69 1.09
CA PHE A 209 -13.12 -13.30 0.49
C PHE A 209 -12.56 -12.02 1.13
N LEU A 210 -13.42 -11.02 1.36
CA LEU A 210 -13.10 -9.74 1.98
C LEU A 210 -13.16 -9.78 3.51
N ALA A 211 -13.40 -10.92 4.15
CA ALA A 211 -13.40 -10.99 5.61
C ALA A 211 -12.03 -10.58 6.25
N PRO A 212 -10.86 -11.02 5.73
CA PRO A 212 -9.57 -10.80 6.39
C PRO A 212 -9.16 -9.33 6.50
N ASP A 213 -8.85 -8.88 7.73
CA ASP A 213 -8.38 -7.50 7.98
C ASP A 213 -7.06 -7.15 7.30
N LYS A 214 -6.29 -8.14 6.85
CA LYS A 214 -5.09 -7.94 6.02
C LYS A 214 -5.39 -7.15 4.75
N LEU A 215 -6.59 -7.32 4.18
CA LEU A 215 -7.06 -6.58 3.00
C LEU A 215 -7.43 -5.11 3.30
N ARG A 216 -7.33 -4.65 4.55
CA ARG A 216 -7.33 -3.21 4.93
C ARG A 216 -5.96 -2.69 5.35
N GLN A 217 -4.95 -3.56 5.43
CA GLN A 217 -3.61 -3.25 5.95
C GLN A 217 -2.54 -3.24 4.85
N TYR A 218 -2.72 -4.10 3.84
CA TYR A 218 -1.83 -4.25 2.69
C TYR A 218 -2.64 -4.03 1.40
N PRO A 219 -2.08 -3.33 0.39
CA PRO A 219 -2.81 -3.01 -0.82
C PRO A 219 -2.95 -4.23 -1.74
N TRP A 220 -4.17 -4.47 -2.20
CA TRP A 220 -4.54 -5.53 -3.13
C TRP A 220 -4.48 -5.03 -4.58
N ALA A 221 -3.74 -5.72 -5.43
CA ALA A 221 -3.84 -5.65 -6.89
C ALA A 221 -4.75 -6.80 -7.34
N ALA A 222 -5.96 -6.47 -7.75
CA ALA A 222 -6.96 -7.44 -8.19
C ALA A 222 -6.77 -7.75 -9.67
N THR A 223 -6.77 -9.04 -10.02
CA THR A 223 -6.79 -9.57 -11.38
C THR A 223 -8.15 -10.24 -11.57
N ILE A 224 -8.75 -10.12 -12.75
CA ILE A 224 -10.07 -10.68 -13.03
C ILE A 224 -9.96 -12.12 -13.58
N GLY A 225 -10.52 -13.09 -12.83
CA GLY A 225 -10.62 -14.49 -13.28
C GLY A 225 -11.92 -14.80 -14.03
N ASN A 226 -12.11 -16.06 -14.42
CA ASN A 226 -13.30 -16.48 -15.18
C ASN A 226 -14.52 -16.79 -14.30
N HIS A 227 -14.35 -16.95 -12.99
CA HIS A 227 -15.45 -16.99 -12.02
C HIS A 227 -15.84 -15.58 -11.54
N ASP A 228 -14.94 -14.59 -11.66
CA ASP A 228 -15.21 -13.16 -11.37
C ASP A 228 -15.96 -12.44 -12.50
N VAL A 229 -15.71 -12.79 -13.77
CA VAL A 229 -16.18 -12.04 -14.96
C VAL A 229 -17.70 -12.09 -15.20
N GLY A 230 -18.38 -13.12 -14.71
CA GLY A 230 -19.81 -13.38 -14.93
C GLY A 230 -20.78 -12.44 -14.20
N GLY A 231 -20.29 -11.29 -13.73
CA GLY A 231 -21.02 -10.31 -12.94
C GLY A 231 -20.25 -8.99 -12.88
N LYS A 232 -20.84 -7.95 -12.28
CA LYS A 232 -20.17 -6.65 -12.05
C LYS A 232 -19.55 -6.49 -10.66
N ALA A 233 -19.72 -7.48 -9.77
CA ALA A 233 -19.23 -7.42 -8.40
C ALA A 233 -17.72 -7.11 -8.32
N TYR A 234 -16.92 -7.68 -9.21
CA TYR A 234 -15.47 -7.39 -9.31
C TYR A 234 -15.19 -5.89 -9.51
N GLU A 235 -15.90 -5.23 -10.44
CA GLU A 235 -15.77 -3.77 -10.69
C GLU A 235 -16.43 -2.89 -9.61
N GLN A 236 -17.17 -3.49 -8.67
CA GLN A 236 -17.89 -2.80 -7.60
C GLN A 236 -17.16 -2.96 -6.25
N HIS A 237 -16.46 -4.07 -6.03
CA HIS A 237 -15.54 -4.30 -4.90
C HIS A 237 -14.12 -3.77 -5.14
N PHE A 238 -13.66 -3.64 -6.39
CA PHE A 238 -12.30 -3.14 -6.69
C PHE A 238 -12.29 -1.87 -7.55
N SER A 239 -11.36 -0.97 -7.21
CA SER A 239 -11.03 0.23 -7.99
C SER A 239 -9.54 0.22 -8.30
N THR A 240 -9.20 -0.04 -9.56
CA THR A 240 -7.83 -0.23 -10.07
C THR A 240 -7.31 1.03 -10.78
N PRO A 241 -6.01 1.36 -10.64
CA PRO A 241 -5.40 2.57 -11.23
C PRO A 241 -5.23 2.43 -12.74
N ASN A 242 -5.33 3.53 -13.49
CA ASN A 242 -5.11 3.58 -14.95
C ASN A 242 -5.90 2.55 -15.80
N THR A 243 -7.07 2.11 -15.30
CA THR A 243 -7.88 1.08 -15.98
C THR A 243 -8.42 1.59 -17.32
N ASP A 244 -8.13 0.89 -18.41
CA ASP A 244 -8.83 1.05 -19.68
C ASP A 244 -10.08 0.15 -19.68
N ARG A 245 -11.25 0.77 -19.82
CA ARG A 245 -12.55 0.08 -19.93
C ARG A 245 -13.13 0.14 -21.34
N SER A 246 -12.26 0.24 -22.36
CA SER A 246 -12.63 0.14 -23.77
C SER A 246 -13.30 -1.19 -24.09
N ALA A 247 -14.28 -1.15 -25.00
CA ALA A 247 -15.10 -2.32 -25.37
C ALA A 247 -14.29 -3.54 -25.85
N SER A 248 -13.10 -3.32 -26.40
CA SER A 248 -12.15 -4.35 -26.83
C SER A 248 -11.61 -5.22 -25.68
N LEU A 249 -11.67 -4.76 -24.43
CA LEU A 249 -11.14 -5.41 -23.24
C LEU A 249 -12.23 -6.08 -22.39
N TYR A 250 -13.42 -6.25 -22.97
CA TYR A 250 -14.56 -6.98 -22.41
C TYR A 250 -14.93 -8.13 -23.34
N SER A 251 -15.06 -9.35 -22.80
CA SER A 251 -15.33 -10.57 -23.58
C SER A 251 -16.56 -10.44 -24.49
N ASN A 252 -17.62 -9.78 -24.01
CA ASN A 252 -18.88 -9.54 -24.72
C ASN A 252 -18.95 -8.22 -25.52
N GLY A 253 -17.86 -7.43 -25.56
CA GLY A 253 -17.77 -6.15 -26.25
C GLY A 253 -18.53 -4.98 -25.59
N LYS A 254 -18.99 -5.10 -24.33
CA LYS A 254 -19.96 -4.18 -23.72
C LYS A 254 -19.56 -3.79 -22.28
N PRO A 255 -18.79 -2.71 -22.09
CA PRO A 255 -18.39 -2.24 -20.76
C PRO A 255 -19.58 -1.89 -19.84
N THR A 256 -20.71 -1.47 -20.43
CA THR A 256 -21.97 -1.11 -19.77
C THR A 256 -22.93 -2.28 -19.54
N SER A 257 -22.48 -3.52 -19.77
CA SER A 257 -23.25 -4.73 -19.46
C SER A 257 -23.16 -5.13 -17.98
N ASP A 258 -23.70 -6.30 -17.66
CA ASP A 258 -23.66 -6.97 -16.36
C ASP A 258 -22.38 -7.78 -16.11
N THR A 259 -21.40 -7.78 -17.02
CA THR A 259 -20.09 -8.46 -16.87
C THR A 259 -18.92 -7.49 -16.62
N SER A 260 -17.98 -7.87 -15.76
CA SER A 260 -16.75 -7.12 -15.49
C SER A 260 -15.66 -7.30 -16.58
N GLY A 261 -14.65 -6.42 -16.58
CA GLY A 261 -13.54 -6.45 -17.52
C GLY A 261 -12.71 -5.17 -17.52
N GLY A 262 -11.91 -4.98 -18.58
CA GLY A 262 -10.90 -3.92 -18.68
C GLY A 262 -9.51 -4.38 -18.22
N ASP A 263 -8.48 -3.76 -18.78
CA ASP A 263 -7.08 -3.97 -18.39
C ASP A 263 -6.57 -2.75 -17.60
N TYR A 264 -5.53 -2.89 -16.78
CA TYR A 264 -4.97 -1.77 -16.03
C TYR A 264 -3.45 -1.87 -15.81
N TRP A 265 -2.81 -0.78 -15.39
CA TRP A 265 -1.37 -0.76 -15.09
C TRP A 265 -1.01 0.19 -13.96
N TYR A 266 0.12 -0.07 -13.30
CA TYR A 266 0.72 0.83 -12.32
C TYR A 266 2.23 0.63 -12.27
N ILE A 267 2.96 1.66 -11.83
CA ILE A 267 4.38 1.52 -11.49
C ILE A 267 4.46 1.45 -9.96
N TYR A 268 5.23 0.50 -9.42
CA TYR A 268 5.55 0.49 -8.00
C TYR A 268 7.05 0.28 -7.84
N LYS A 269 7.75 1.36 -7.44
CA LYS A 269 9.20 1.48 -7.48
C LYS A 269 9.72 1.16 -8.88
N ASP A 270 10.80 0.40 -8.99
CA ASP A 270 11.42 0.01 -10.26
C ASP A 270 10.62 -1.02 -11.10
N VAL A 271 9.31 -1.21 -10.88
CA VAL A 271 8.50 -2.25 -11.52
C VAL A 271 7.23 -1.68 -12.17
N LEU A 272 7.09 -1.90 -13.49
CA LEU A 272 5.84 -1.69 -14.22
C LEU A 272 5.01 -2.98 -14.16
N PHE A 273 3.85 -2.91 -13.50
CA PHE A 273 2.85 -3.97 -13.48
C PHE A 273 1.76 -3.67 -14.51
N ILE A 274 1.38 -4.67 -15.30
CA ILE A 274 0.25 -4.59 -16.26
C ILE A 274 -0.64 -5.82 -16.07
N ASP A 275 -1.92 -5.59 -15.80
CA ASP A 275 -2.92 -6.60 -15.47
C ASP A 275 -3.99 -6.68 -16.58
N LEU A 276 -4.29 -7.89 -17.06
CA LEU A 276 -5.08 -8.10 -18.28
C LEU A 276 -6.33 -8.97 -18.02
N ASN A 277 -7.47 -8.53 -18.56
CA ASN A 277 -8.70 -9.31 -18.57
C ASN A 277 -8.66 -10.45 -19.58
N SER A 278 -7.89 -11.50 -19.26
CA SER A 278 -7.71 -12.71 -20.09
C SER A 278 -9.00 -13.46 -20.44
N ASN A 279 -10.17 -13.09 -19.89
CA ASN A 279 -11.47 -13.55 -20.37
C ASN A 279 -11.82 -13.03 -21.78
N SER A 280 -11.25 -11.91 -22.23
CA SER A 280 -11.56 -11.27 -23.51
C SER A 280 -10.69 -11.81 -24.66
N TYR A 281 -10.57 -13.14 -24.77
CA TYR A 281 -9.62 -13.82 -25.67
C TYR A 281 -10.07 -13.92 -27.13
N ALA A 282 -11.37 -14.11 -27.39
CA ALA A 282 -11.91 -14.33 -28.74
C ALA A 282 -12.77 -13.17 -29.23
N ALA A 283 -12.29 -12.44 -30.25
CA ALA A 283 -13.02 -11.32 -30.86
C ALA A 283 -14.39 -11.70 -31.46
N SER A 284 -14.62 -12.99 -31.76
CA SER A 284 -15.92 -13.52 -32.19
C SER A 284 -17.01 -13.46 -31.10
N GLN A 285 -16.65 -13.24 -29.84
CA GLN A 285 -17.59 -13.07 -28.71
C GLN A 285 -18.07 -11.61 -28.55
N GLY A 286 -17.44 -10.66 -29.24
CA GLY A 286 -17.80 -9.24 -29.27
C GLY A 286 -16.71 -8.30 -28.75
N GLY A 287 -15.77 -8.80 -27.95
CA GLY A 287 -14.56 -8.09 -27.52
C GLY A 287 -13.52 -7.94 -28.64
N GLY A 288 -12.33 -7.46 -28.27
CA GLY A 288 -11.19 -7.28 -29.18
C GLY A 288 -10.30 -8.51 -29.34
N GLY A 289 -10.45 -9.50 -28.45
CA GLY A 289 -9.60 -10.68 -28.41
C GLY A 289 -8.21 -10.44 -27.83
N ASP A 290 -7.39 -11.50 -27.77
CA ASP A 290 -5.98 -11.45 -27.37
C ASP A 290 -5.16 -10.39 -28.14
N ALA A 291 -5.55 -10.04 -29.36
CA ALA A 291 -4.96 -8.97 -30.16
C ALA A 291 -5.12 -7.57 -29.52
N ALA A 292 -6.20 -7.31 -28.77
CA ALA A 292 -6.39 -6.05 -28.06
C ALA A 292 -5.47 -5.95 -26.83
N HIS A 293 -5.35 -7.04 -26.07
CA HIS A 293 -4.42 -7.14 -24.94
C HIS A 293 -2.96 -7.00 -25.40
N ILE A 294 -2.59 -7.61 -26.54
CA ILE A 294 -1.27 -7.41 -27.20
C ILE A 294 -1.04 -5.94 -27.53
N GLY A 295 -2.03 -5.25 -28.09
CA GLY A 295 -1.97 -3.80 -28.36
C GLY A 295 -1.76 -2.99 -27.09
N TYR A 296 -2.58 -3.23 -26.06
CA TYR A 296 -2.51 -2.56 -24.77
C TYR A 296 -1.14 -2.70 -24.09
N VAL A 297 -0.62 -3.93 -23.98
CA VAL A 297 0.71 -4.20 -23.41
C VAL A 297 1.81 -3.53 -24.24
N THR A 298 1.69 -3.52 -25.57
CA THR A 298 2.63 -2.83 -26.47
C THR A 298 2.63 -1.32 -26.21
N ASP A 299 1.46 -0.69 -26.14
CA ASP A 299 1.34 0.75 -25.95
C ASP A 299 1.74 1.20 -24.54
N VAL A 300 1.40 0.44 -23.49
CA VAL A 300 1.83 0.74 -22.11
C VAL A 300 3.34 0.58 -21.95
N ILE A 301 3.96 -0.48 -22.49
CA ILE A 301 5.43 -0.65 -22.42
C ILE A 301 6.17 0.40 -23.28
N ASN A 302 5.63 0.78 -24.44
CA ASN A 302 6.21 1.86 -25.26
C ASN A 302 6.17 3.24 -24.58
N GLN A 303 5.18 3.50 -23.72
CA GLN A 303 5.02 4.78 -23.01
C GLN A 303 5.76 4.81 -21.67
N HIS A 304 5.68 3.73 -20.90
CA HIS A 304 6.07 3.68 -19.48
C HIS A 304 7.16 2.63 -19.17
N GLY A 305 7.51 1.76 -20.11
CA GLY A 305 8.51 0.69 -19.90
C GLY A 305 9.96 1.17 -19.72
N SER A 306 10.21 2.47 -19.85
CA SER A 306 11.49 3.14 -19.54
C SER A 306 11.50 3.82 -18.16
N GLU A 307 10.36 3.88 -17.46
CA GLU A 307 10.23 4.38 -16.09
C GLU A 307 10.50 3.29 -15.03
N ALA A 308 10.58 2.03 -15.46
CA ALA A 308 10.81 0.85 -14.62
C ALA A 308 12.00 0.01 -15.12
N LYS A 309 12.66 -0.71 -14.21
CA LYS A 309 13.69 -1.72 -14.54
C LYS A 309 13.00 -3.03 -14.97
N TRP A 310 12.00 -3.44 -14.20
CA TRP A 310 11.27 -4.69 -14.34
C TRP A 310 9.88 -4.47 -14.94
N LYS A 311 9.42 -5.43 -15.75
CA LYS A 311 8.09 -5.47 -16.39
C LYS A 311 7.43 -6.79 -16.01
N VAL A 312 6.37 -6.70 -15.21
CA VAL A 312 5.60 -7.85 -14.72
C VAL A 312 4.20 -7.80 -15.35
N LEU A 313 3.81 -8.87 -16.04
CA LEU A 313 2.42 -9.06 -16.46
C LEU A 313 1.69 -9.95 -15.46
N VAL A 314 0.40 -9.66 -15.23
CA VAL A 314 -0.48 -10.48 -14.43
C VAL A 314 -1.75 -10.77 -15.23
N TYR A 315 -2.12 -12.03 -15.40
CA TYR A 315 -3.41 -12.40 -15.98
C TYR A 315 -3.79 -13.83 -15.64
N HIS A 316 -5.08 -14.06 -15.42
CA HIS A 316 -5.58 -15.29 -14.80
C HIS A 316 -5.26 -16.59 -15.55
N HIS A 317 -5.67 -16.74 -16.82
CA HIS A 317 -5.58 -18.01 -17.53
C HIS A 317 -4.13 -18.49 -17.70
N SER A 318 -3.77 -19.64 -17.12
CA SER A 318 -2.41 -20.20 -17.22
C SER A 318 -2.13 -20.84 -18.58
N ILE A 319 -1.36 -20.14 -19.41
CA ILE A 319 -0.97 -20.63 -20.73
C ILE A 319 0.09 -21.74 -20.66
N TYR A 320 0.85 -21.81 -19.55
CA TYR A 320 1.86 -22.82 -19.24
C TYR A 320 1.46 -23.67 -18.03
N SER A 321 0.17 -24.06 -18.03
CA SER A 321 -0.48 -24.99 -17.10
C SER A 321 0.10 -26.43 -17.18
N ALA A 322 -0.08 -27.22 -16.12
CA ALA A 322 0.30 -28.64 -16.07
C ALA A 322 -0.86 -29.59 -15.74
N ALA A 323 -1.97 -29.10 -15.20
CA ALA A 323 -3.11 -29.91 -14.80
C ALA A 323 -4.20 -29.94 -15.88
N ASP A 324 -5.43 -29.57 -15.56
CA ASP A 324 -6.60 -29.73 -16.43
C ASP A 324 -6.56 -28.79 -17.64
N HIS A 325 -6.07 -27.56 -17.49
CA HIS A 325 -6.12 -26.52 -18.53
C HIS A 325 -4.94 -26.55 -19.52
N ALA A 326 -4.00 -27.48 -19.35
CA ALA A 326 -2.72 -27.50 -20.07
C ALA A 326 -2.91 -27.66 -21.58
N LYS A 327 -4.02 -28.28 -22.00
CA LYS A 327 -4.31 -28.65 -23.38
C LYS A 327 -5.41 -27.81 -24.03
N ASP A 328 -5.91 -26.76 -23.36
CA ASP A 328 -7.00 -25.93 -23.85
C ASP A 328 -6.64 -25.12 -25.11
N SER A 329 -7.67 -24.85 -25.93
CA SER A 329 -7.47 -24.34 -27.30
C SER A 329 -7.03 -22.89 -27.37
N ASP A 330 -7.47 -22.03 -26.44
CA ASP A 330 -7.02 -20.64 -26.34
C ASP A 330 -5.61 -20.58 -25.73
N ASN A 331 -5.32 -21.36 -24.66
CA ASN A 331 -3.97 -21.51 -24.11
C ASN A 331 -2.95 -21.92 -25.20
N LYS A 332 -3.35 -22.80 -26.13
CA LYS A 332 -2.53 -23.18 -27.30
C LYS A 332 -2.31 -22.04 -28.30
N VAL A 333 -3.31 -21.20 -28.57
CA VAL A 333 -3.15 -20.00 -29.42
C VAL A 333 -2.23 -18.98 -28.72
N ARG A 334 -2.49 -18.71 -27.44
CA ARG A 334 -1.75 -17.74 -26.63
C ARG A 334 -0.27 -18.05 -26.54
N ARG A 335 0.11 -19.32 -26.40
CA ARG A 335 1.52 -19.78 -26.42
C ARG A 335 2.27 -19.49 -27.72
N VAL A 336 1.60 -19.03 -28.79
CA VAL A 336 2.25 -18.46 -29.97
C VAL A 336 2.38 -16.94 -29.82
N ASP A 337 1.28 -16.22 -29.70
CA ASP A 337 1.25 -14.76 -29.88
C ASP A 337 1.69 -13.97 -28.63
N PHE A 338 1.34 -14.42 -27.42
CA PHE A 338 1.72 -13.76 -26.17
C PHE A 338 3.24 -13.84 -25.93
N PRO A 339 3.89 -15.03 -25.85
CA PRO A 339 5.35 -15.10 -25.70
C PRO A 339 6.11 -14.36 -26.81
N THR A 340 5.63 -14.44 -28.06
CA THR A 340 6.23 -13.73 -29.22
C THR A 340 6.11 -12.21 -29.14
N THR A 341 5.18 -11.69 -28.33
CA THR A 341 5.06 -10.25 -28.05
C THR A 341 5.87 -9.87 -26.83
N PHE A 342 5.67 -10.58 -25.70
CA PHE A 342 6.29 -10.28 -24.41
C PHE A 342 7.82 -10.38 -24.46
N SER A 343 8.37 -11.35 -25.22
CA SER A 343 9.82 -11.48 -25.48
C SER A 343 10.43 -10.28 -26.23
N LYS A 344 9.64 -9.58 -27.07
CA LYS A 344 10.11 -8.41 -27.83
C LYS A 344 10.00 -7.11 -27.05
N LEU A 345 9.01 -7.03 -26.16
CA LEU A 345 8.78 -5.91 -25.26
C LEU A 345 9.67 -5.94 -24.01
N GLY A 346 10.41 -7.04 -23.80
CA GLY A 346 11.28 -7.21 -22.63
C GLY A 346 10.48 -7.31 -21.33
N VAL A 347 9.36 -8.05 -21.36
CA VAL A 347 8.70 -8.52 -20.14
C VAL A 347 9.64 -9.49 -19.42
N ASP A 348 9.72 -9.39 -18.10
CA ASP A 348 10.65 -10.20 -17.30
C ASP A 348 9.93 -11.40 -16.66
N VAL A 349 8.72 -11.18 -16.12
CA VAL A 349 7.91 -12.22 -15.46
C VAL A 349 6.42 -12.09 -15.82
N VAL A 350 5.73 -13.22 -15.93
CA VAL A 350 4.28 -13.34 -16.09
C VAL A 350 3.71 -14.19 -14.94
N LEU A 351 2.68 -13.69 -14.27
CA LEU A 351 2.04 -14.31 -13.10
C LEU A 351 0.58 -14.71 -13.39
N GLN A 352 0.22 -15.95 -13.09
CA GLN A 352 -1.01 -16.62 -13.55
C GLN A 352 -1.64 -17.50 -12.45
N GLY A 353 -2.94 -17.82 -12.59
CA GLY A 353 -3.71 -18.71 -11.71
C GLY A 353 -4.41 -19.79 -12.54
N HIS A 354 -5.73 -19.96 -12.36
CA HIS A 354 -6.66 -20.77 -13.16
C HIS A 354 -6.48 -22.30 -13.10
N ASP A 355 -5.25 -22.81 -12.94
CA ASP A 355 -4.95 -24.25 -13.07
C ASP A 355 -4.72 -24.98 -11.74
N HIS A 356 -5.00 -24.33 -10.59
CA HIS A 356 -5.04 -24.94 -9.24
C HIS A 356 -3.92 -25.93 -8.94
N SER A 357 -2.73 -25.64 -9.44
CA SER A 357 -1.49 -26.40 -9.33
C SER A 357 -0.33 -25.43 -9.54
N TYR A 358 0.87 -25.75 -9.04
CA TYR A 358 2.02 -24.87 -9.23
C TYR A 358 2.80 -25.24 -10.48
N THR A 359 3.03 -24.27 -11.36
CA THR A 359 4.01 -24.39 -12.44
C THR A 359 4.97 -23.21 -12.47
N ARG A 360 6.22 -23.50 -12.86
CA ARG A 360 7.20 -22.51 -13.29
C ARG A 360 7.76 -22.96 -14.63
N SER A 361 7.72 -22.06 -15.62
CA SER A 361 8.32 -22.34 -16.93
C SER A 361 9.85 -22.38 -16.87
N TYR A 362 10.48 -22.87 -17.93
CA TYR A 362 11.84 -22.43 -18.26
C TYR A 362 11.82 -20.95 -18.63
N GLU A 363 12.97 -20.32 -18.83
CA GLU A 363 12.97 -19.02 -19.54
C GLU A 363 12.45 -19.23 -20.97
N ILE A 364 11.32 -18.59 -21.32
CA ILE A 364 10.65 -18.76 -22.62
C ILE A 364 10.90 -17.53 -23.50
N LYS A 365 11.31 -17.77 -24.75
CA LYS A 365 11.53 -16.74 -25.77
C LYS A 365 10.81 -17.11 -27.06
N ASN A 366 9.88 -16.24 -27.49
CA ASN A 366 9.03 -16.43 -28.68
C ASN A 366 8.33 -17.81 -28.75
N GLY A 367 7.97 -18.39 -27.61
CA GLY A 367 7.33 -19.70 -27.53
C GLY A 367 8.28 -20.90 -27.57
N GLU A 368 9.59 -20.71 -27.42
CA GLU A 368 10.61 -21.76 -27.29
C GLU A 368 11.43 -21.56 -26.01
N LYS A 369 12.18 -22.56 -25.53
CA LYS A 369 13.14 -22.35 -24.42
C LYS A 369 14.22 -21.36 -24.87
N ALA A 370 14.38 -20.25 -24.14
CA ALA A 370 15.38 -19.22 -24.40
C ALA A 370 16.81 -19.79 -24.36
N ASN A 371 17.04 -20.74 -23.46
CA ASN A 371 18.26 -21.55 -23.38
C ASN A 371 17.91 -23.05 -23.43
N PRO A 372 18.10 -23.75 -24.56
CA PRO A 372 17.90 -25.19 -24.67
C PRO A 372 18.77 -26.07 -23.75
N ALA A 373 19.76 -25.49 -23.06
CA ALA A 373 20.60 -26.19 -22.10
C ALA A 373 20.17 -26.03 -20.63
N GLU A 374 19.21 -25.15 -20.31
CA GLU A 374 18.62 -24.97 -18.97
C GLU A 374 18.04 -26.30 -18.43
N LYS A 375 18.11 -26.52 -17.10
CA LYS A 375 17.69 -27.77 -16.45
C LYS A 375 16.39 -27.60 -15.67
N PRO A 376 15.54 -28.65 -15.62
CA PRO A 376 14.34 -28.63 -14.79
C PRO A 376 14.73 -28.42 -13.33
N GLY A 377 14.18 -27.38 -12.71
CA GLY A 377 14.49 -26.99 -11.34
C GLY A 377 15.80 -26.20 -11.16
N ASP A 378 16.40 -25.63 -12.21
CA ASP A 378 17.50 -24.67 -12.05
C ASP A 378 17.06 -23.50 -11.13
N ALA A 379 17.93 -23.17 -10.18
CA ALA A 379 17.69 -22.19 -9.11
C ALA A 379 18.23 -20.78 -9.43
N ASP A 380 19.03 -20.65 -10.48
CA ASP A 380 19.56 -19.41 -11.03
C ASP A 380 19.39 -19.47 -12.56
N VAL A 381 18.57 -18.58 -13.13
CA VAL A 381 18.26 -18.54 -14.57
C VAL A 381 18.69 -17.22 -15.21
N TYR A 382 19.05 -17.31 -16.49
CA TYR A 382 19.63 -16.23 -17.27
C TYR A 382 18.82 -16.07 -18.58
N PRO A 383 17.68 -15.34 -18.57
CA PRO A 383 16.79 -15.17 -19.73
C PRO A 383 17.48 -14.76 -21.03
N GLY A 384 18.57 -14.00 -20.93
CA GLY A 384 19.22 -13.40 -22.09
C GLY A 384 18.31 -12.35 -22.76
N PRO A 385 18.53 -12.01 -24.04
CA PRO A 385 17.72 -11.01 -24.72
C PRO A 385 16.31 -11.53 -24.99
N GLY A 386 15.35 -11.20 -24.11
CA GLY A 386 13.93 -11.53 -24.27
C GLY A 386 13.56 -12.98 -23.95
N GLY A 387 14.22 -13.59 -22.95
CA GLY A 387 13.59 -14.67 -22.18
C GLY A 387 12.59 -14.07 -21.18
N VAL A 388 11.53 -14.81 -20.91
CA VAL A 388 10.43 -14.43 -20.01
C VAL A 388 10.06 -15.63 -19.13
N LEU A 389 9.99 -15.43 -17.82
CA LEU A 389 9.54 -16.46 -16.88
C LEU A 389 8.02 -16.42 -16.69
N TYR A 390 7.35 -17.57 -16.72
CA TYR A 390 5.92 -17.71 -16.46
C TYR A 390 5.71 -18.56 -15.19
N VAL A 391 4.82 -18.10 -14.31
CA VAL A 391 4.57 -18.73 -13.01
C VAL A 391 3.08 -18.84 -12.75
N THR A 392 2.59 -20.08 -12.58
CA THR A 392 1.22 -20.37 -12.16
C THR A 392 1.20 -20.64 -10.66
N ALA A 393 0.40 -19.91 -9.90
CA ALA A 393 0.21 -20.18 -8.48
C ALA A 393 -0.84 -21.28 -8.25
N ASN A 394 -0.66 -22.05 -7.18
CA ASN A 394 -1.67 -23.00 -6.69
C ASN A 394 -2.74 -22.27 -5.86
N SER A 395 -3.88 -22.92 -5.58
CA SER A 395 -4.96 -22.34 -4.79
C SER A 395 -4.51 -21.93 -3.38
N ALA A 396 -4.67 -20.64 -3.09
CA ALA A 396 -4.34 -20.02 -1.82
C ALA A 396 -5.34 -20.36 -0.70
N SER A 397 -6.59 -20.70 -1.03
CA SER A 397 -7.63 -21.09 -0.05
C SER A 397 -7.73 -22.60 0.17
N GLY A 398 -7.25 -23.41 -0.78
CA GLY A 398 -7.44 -24.86 -0.78
C GLY A 398 -8.89 -25.27 -0.97
N SER A 399 -9.70 -24.44 -1.64
CA SER A 399 -11.07 -24.78 -2.03
C SER A 399 -11.12 -25.87 -3.11
N LYS A 400 -10.13 -25.90 -4.01
CA LYS A 400 -10.03 -26.79 -5.18
C LYS A 400 -8.57 -26.97 -5.61
N TYR A 401 -8.23 -28.17 -6.10
CA TYR A 401 -6.92 -28.57 -6.66
C TYR A 401 -7.13 -29.39 -7.94
N TYR A 402 -6.23 -29.29 -8.91
CA TYR A 402 -6.22 -30.13 -10.12
C TYR A 402 -4.96 -31.01 -10.18
N ASP A 403 -5.10 -32.27 -10.61
CA ASP A 403 -4.00 -33.23 -10.74
C ASP A 403 -3.17 -32.98 -12.02
N ILE A 404 -1.84 -33.06 -11.93
CA ILE A 404 -0.95 -32.89 -13.09
C ILE A 404 -1.24 -33.95 -14.16
N THR A 405 -1.47 -33.52 -15.40
CA THR A 405 -1.82 -34.39 -16.53
C THR A 405 -0.61 -34.70 -17.40
N ALA A 406 -0.50 -35.93 -17.90
CA ALA A 406 0.65 -36.33 -18.71
C ALA A 406 0.74 -35.55 -20.04
N PRO A 407 1.96 -35.19 -20.51
CA PRO A 407 2.20 -34.63 -21.84
C PRO A 407 1.64 -35.50 -22.98
N ASP A 408 1.42 -34.87 -24.15
CA ASP A 408 0.99 -35.57 -25.36
C ASP A 408 2.10 -35.68 -26.42
N ASN A 409 1.77 -36.14 -27.62
CA ASN A 409 2.72 -36.41 -28.70
C ASN A 409 2.85 -35.26 -29.72
N SER A 410 2.39 -34.05 -29.37
CA SER A 410 2.58 -32.85 -30.18
C SER A 410 3.96 -32.21 -29.95
N ALA A 411 4.19 -31.01 -30.52
CA ALA A 411 5.50 -30.37 -30.55
C ALA A 411 6.03 -29.96 -29.15
N THR A 412 7.35 -29.74 -29.07
CA THR A 412 8.03 -29.17 -27.90
C THR A 412 8.33 -27.68 -28.08
N SER A 413 7.38 -26.95 -28.68
CA SER A 413 7.41 -25.48 -28.86
C SER A 413 6.01 -24.92 -29.11
N GLY A 414 5.80 -23.65 -28.76
CA GLY A 414 4.58 -22.88 -28.94
C GLY A 414 3.32 -23.59 -28.43
N ALA A 415 2.36 -23.77 -29.33
CA ALA A 415 1.09 -24.47 -29.10
C ALA A 415 1.23 -25.98 -28.76
N GLY A 416 2.43 -26.54 -28.83
CA GLY A 416 2.68 -27.96 -28.54
C GLY A 416 2.66 -28.29 -27.05
N ASN A 417 2.18 -29.49 -26.72
CA ASN A 417 2.10 -30.07 -25.38
C ASN A 417 2.98 -31.33 -25.24
N GLY A 418 4.05 -31.40 -26.03
CA GLY A 418 5.05 -32.47 -25.95
C GLY A 418 5.78 -32.53 -24.61
N ALA A 419 6.32 -33.71 -24.31
CA ALA A 419 7.14 -33.97 -23.12
C ALA A 419 8.50 -33.23 -23.14
N ASP A 420 9.06 -32.94 -21.97
CA ASP A 420 10.41 -32.36 -21.87
C ASP A 420 11.51 -33.38 -22.24
N PRO A 421 12.44 -33.06 -23.17
CA PRO A 421 13.60 -33.91 -23.47
C PRO A 421 14.51 -34.27 -22.29
N LEU A 422 14.49 -33.49 -21.20
CA LEU A 422 15.27 -33.72 -19.98
C LEU A 422 14.46 -34.34 -18.83
N LYS A 423 13.13 -34.27 -18.87
CA LYS A 423 12.22 -34.78 -17.84
C LYS A 423 10.88 -35.20 -18.47
N PRO A 424 10.82 -36.37 -19.14
CA PRO A 424 9.71 -36.72 -20.05
C PRO A 424 8.33 -36.90 -19.39
N GLU A 425 8.25 -36.91 -18.07
CA GLU A 425 6.99 -36.85 -17.32
C GLU A 425 6.35 -35.44 -17.27
N ASN A 426 7.13 -34.37 -17.49
CA ASN A 426 6.71 -32.97 -17.49
C ASN A 426 6.45 -32.43 -18.91
N TYR A 427 5.65 -31.38 -19.02
CA TYR A 427 5.51 -30.62 -20.28
C TYR A 427 6.81 -29.88 -20.62
N TRP A 428 7.15 -29.80 -21.91
CA TRP A 428 8.41 -29.21 -22.39
C TRP A 428 8.69 -27.79 -21.89
N TYR A 429 7.64 -27.03 -21.56
CA TYR A 429 7.73 -25.63 -21.15
C TYR A 429 7.93 -25.45 -19.64
N ASN A 430 7.70 -26.47 -18.80
CA ASN A 430 7.77 -26.36 -17.35
C ASN A 430 9.11 -26.86 -16.78
N SER A 431 9.86 -25.93 -16.18
CA SER A 431 11.06 -26.26 -15.38
C SER A 431 10.67 -26.93 -14.06
N VAL A 432 9.55 -26.50 -13.46
CA VAL A 432 8.95 -27.13 -12.28
C VAL A 432 7.44 -27.28 -12.45
N GLU A 433 6.93 -28.43 -12.03
CA GLU A 433 5.51 -28.73 -11.85
C GLU A 433 5.36 -29.32 -10.45
N ASN A 434 4.39 -28.84 -9.66
CA ASN A 434 4.11 -29.37 -8.33
C ASN A 434 2.61 -29.37 -8.04
N GLN A 435 2.13 -30.51 -7.59
CA GLN A 435 0.83 -30.65 -6.96
C GLN A 435 0.99 -31.54 -5.71
N GLU A 436 0.55 -31.02 -4.56
CA GLU A 436 0.61 -31.66 -3.25
C GLU A 436 -0.73 -31.58 -2.49
N HIS A 437 -1.73 -30.91 -3.07
CA HIS A 437 -3.04 -30.61 -2.48
C HIS A 437 -2.91 -29.81 -1.17
N VAL A 438 -1.99 -28.85 -1.20
CA VAL A 438 -1.62 -27.96 -0.10
C VAL A 438 -1.65 -26.51 -0.58
N ARG A 439 -2.18 -25.62 0.26
CA ARG A 439 -2.21 -24.17 0.03
C ARG A 439 -0.80 -23.63 -0.09
N THR A 440 -0.55 -22.83 -1.12
CA THR A 440 0.71 -22.11 -1.29
C THR A 440 0.45 -20.64 -1.63
N TYR A 441 1.51 -19.84 -1.54
CA TYR A 441 1.58 -18.51 -2.12
C TYR A 441 2.96 -18.32 -2.75
N VAL A 442 3.06 -17.47 -3.76
CA VAL A 442 4.34 -17.12 -4.39
C VAL A 442 4.83 -15.81 -3.78
N LYS A 443 6.04 -15.82 -3.24
CA LYS A 443 6.75 -14.61 -2.88
C LYS A 443 7.62 -14.17 -4.06
N VAL A 444 7.54 -12.89 -4.43
CA VAL A 444 8.47 -12.27 -5.37
C VAL A 444 9.27 -11.20 -4.65
N GLN A 445 10.59 -11.38 -4.66
CA GLN A 445 11.57 -10.47 -4.10
C GLN A 445 12.15 -9.62 -5.24
N VAL A 446 11.77 -8.35 -5.31
CA VAL A 446 12.31 -7.40 -6.27
C VAL A 446 13.60 -6.83 -5.71
N ARG A 447 14.70 -6.99 -6.44
CA ARG A 447 16.01 -6.40 -6.11
C ARG A 447 16.51 -5.58 -7.30
N ASP A 448 17.37 -4.61 -7.01
CA ASP A 448 18.00 -3.75 -8.03
C ASP A 448 18.79 -4.51 -9.12
N ASP A 449 19.21 -5.76 -8.87
CA ASP A 449 19.97 -6.60 -9.82
C ASP A 449 19.42 -8.02 -10.05
N LYS A 450 18.21 -8.35 -9.56
CA LYS A 450 17.52 -9.64 -9.80
C LYS A 450 16.09 -9.68 -9.27
N LEU A 451 15.32 -10.65 -9.76
CA LEU A 451 14.10 -11.11 -9.08
C LEU A 451 14.39 -12.46 -8.40
N VAL A 452 13.84 -12.70 -7.21
CA VAL A 452 13.80 -14.05 -6.61
C VAL A 452 12.36 -14.46 -6.42
N VAL A 453 11.95 -15.56 -7.04
CA VAL A 453 10.59 -16.11 -6.97
C VAL A 453 10.62 -17.38 -6.14
N GLU A 454 9.79 -17.44 -5.10
CA GLU A 454 9.74 -18.54 -4.13
C GLU A 454 8.29 -18.99 -3.96
N ASN A 455 7.97 -20.25 -4.28
CA ASN A 455 6.65 -20.81 -3.95
C ASN A 455 6.70 -21.44 -2.56
N VAL A 456 5.83 -21.00 -1.65
CA VAL A 456 5.91 -21.29 -0.21
C VAL A 456 4.61 -21.92 0.27
N ARG A 457 4.69 -23.02 1.02
CA ARG A 457 3.51 -23.69 1.60
C ARG A 457 2.92 -22.83 2.72
N SER A 458 1.66 -22.41 2.60
CA SER A 458 0.90 -21.80 3.69
C SER A 458 0.12 -22.82 4.52
N GLY A 459 -0.18 -24.00 3.96
CA GLY A 459 -0.87 -25.10 4.67
C GLY A 459 -0.08 -26.40 4.72
N THR A 460 -0.79 -27.49 5.06
CA THR A 460 -0.39 -28.90 4.89
C THR A 460 -1.67 -29.72 4.57
N CYS A 461 -1.66 -31.05 4.70
CA CYS A 461 -2.92 -31.82 4.69
C CYS A 461 -3.85 -31.52 5.89
N ALA A 462 -3.36 -30.83 6.93
CA ALA A 462 -4.17 -30.45 8.08
C ALA A 462 -5.11 -29.26 7.77
N ALA A 463 -6.25 -29.21 8.46
CA ALA A 463 -7.21 -28.12 8.37
C ALA A 463 -6.59 -26.77 8.81
N PRO A 464 -6.98 -25.63 8.20
CA PRO A 464 -7.96 -25.52 7.12
C PRO A 464 -7.39 -25.92 5.76
N ASN A 465 -8.07 -26.84 5.07
CA ASN A 465 -7.78 -27.28 3.71
C ASN A 465 -9.06 -27.93 3.14
N ALA A 466 -9.95 -27.10 2.58
CA ALA A 466 -11.34 -27.50 2.32
C ALA A 466 -11.48 -28.69 1.35
N ALA A 467 -10.63 -28.75 0.31
CA ALA A 467 -10.59 -29.86 -0.64
C ALA A 467 -10.16 -31.18 0.02
N VAL A 468 -9.06 -31.18 0.80
CA VAL A 468 -8.56 -32.38 1.50
C VAL A 468 -9.53 -32.83 2.59
N GLU A 469 -10.10 -31.89 3.34
CA GLU A 469 -11.16 -32.16 4.33
C GLU A 469 -12.46 -32.72 3.73
N ARG A 470 -12.62 -32.64 2.40
CA ARG A 470 -13.76 -33.19 1.64
C ARG A 470 -13.39 -34.40 0.77
N GLY A 471 -12.18 -34.96 0.95
CA GLY A 471 -11.76 -36.23 0.37
C GLY A 471 -10.78 -36.13 -0.80
N SER A 472 -10.26 -34.94 -1.11
CA SER A 472 -9.10 -34.81 -2.01
C SER A 472 -7.87 -35.48 -1.39
N TRP A 473 -7.01 -36.10 -2.20
CA TRP A 473 -5.81 -36.76 -1.68
C TRP A 473 -4.80 -35.72 -1.19
N CYS A 474 -3.93 -36.08 -0.23
CA CYS A 474 -2.78 -35.26 0.17
C CYS A 474 -1.76 -36.13 0.91
N ASN A 475 -0.47 -35.90 0.69
CA ASN A 475 0.63 -36.67 1.29
C ASN A 475 1.63 -35.82 2.11
N ASN A 476 1.43 -34.50 2.12
CA ASN A 476 2.27 -33.52 2.78
C ASN A 476 2.02 -33.46 4.30
N THR A 477 2.99 -33.93 5.09
CA THR A 477 2.85 -33.93 6.56
C THR A 477 3.65 -32.81 7.21
N PRO A 478 3.14 -32.18 8.30
CA PRO A 478 3.83 -31.11 9.02
C PRO A 478 5.25 -31.45 9.53
N ALA A 479 5.59 -32.73 9.67
CA ALA A 479 6.91 -33.17 10.09
C ALA A 479 7.95 -33.18 8.95
N ASN A 480 7.50 -33.30 7.69
CA ASN A 480 8.37 -33.40 6.51
C ASN A 480 8.43 -32.08 5.73
N GLN A 481 7.26 -31.44 5.53
CA GLN A 481 7.09 -30.26 4.68
C GLN A 481 6.24 -29.21 5.44
N PRO A 482 6.75 -28.65 6.56
CA PRO A 482 6.00 -27.73 7.40
C PRO A 482 5.55 -26.46 6.65
N VAL A 483 4.55 -25.79 7.22
CA VAL A 483 4.17 -24.42 6.82
C VAL A 483 5.41 -23.51 6.81
N GLY A 484 5.54 -22.68 5.76
CA GLY A 484 6.72 -21.86 5.50
C GLY A 484 7.85 -22.58 4.74
N SER A 485 7.73 -23.88 4.45
CA SER A 485 8.70 -24.58 3.60
C SER A 485 8.53 -24.25 2.10
N LEU A 486 9.65 -24.23 1.38
CA LEU A 486 9.68 -24.00 -0.06
C LEU A 486 9.18 -25.22 -0.84
N VAL A 487 8.38 -24.96 -1.87
CA VAL A 487 8.06 -25.89 -2.96
C VAL A 487 9.08 -25.74 -4.09
N ASP A 488 9.39 -24.50 -4.46
CA ASP A 488 10.31 -24.13 -5.52
C ASP A 488 10.94 -22.76 -5.21
N LYS A 489 12.11 -22.51 -5.80
CA LYS A 489 12.82 -21.23 -5.74
C LYS A 489 13.67 -21.03 -7.00
N VAL A 490 13.55 -19.85 -7.60
CA VAL A 490 14.42 -19.40 -8.70
C VAL A 490 14.89 -17.96 -8.48
N THR A 491 16.11 -17.68 -8.95
CA THR A 491 16.67 -16.34 -9.08
C THR A 491 16.76 -15.99 -10.57
N VAL A 492 16.03 -14.97 -11.01
CA VAL A 492 16.09 -14.46 -12.39
C VAL A 492 17.12 -13.33 -12.44
N HIS A 493 18.19 -13.53 -13.21
CA HIS A 493 19.25 -12.54 -13.39
C HIS A 493 18.99 -11.72 -14.67
N PRO A 494 18.94 -10.38 -14.60
CA PRO A 494 18.56 -9.54 -15.73
C PRO A 494 19.62 -9.54 -16.84
N TYR A 495 19.19 -9.28 -18.07
CA TYR A 495 20.08 -9.31 -19.23
C TYR A 495 20.77 -7.96 -19.49
N HIS A 496 22.00 -7.81 -18.99
CA HIS A 496 22.87 -6.64 -19.17
C HIS A 496 23.53 -6.55 -20.57
N GLY A 497 22.91 -7.09 -21.61
CA GLY A 497 23.51 -7.14 -22.95
C GLY A 497 24.72 -8.08 -23.04
N THR A 498 25.67 -7.74 -23.91
CA THR A 498 26.96 -8.46 -24.07
C THR A 498 28.14 -7.71 -23.43
N GLY A 499 27.85 -6.76 -22.54
CA GLY A 499 28.84 -5.94 -21.85
C GLY A 499 29.39 -6.61 -20.58
N GLN A 500 30.15 -5.83 -19.81
CA GLN A 500 30.44 -6.14 -18.41
C GLN A 500 30.07 -4.92 -17.56
N ASP A 501 29.01 -5.07 -16.77
CA ASP A 501 28.52 -4.00 -15.90
C ASP A 501 29.36 -3.87 -14.64
N LEU A 502 29.54 -2.63 -14.18
CA LEU A 502 30.31 -2.28 -12.98
C LEU A 502 29.41 -1.52 -12.01
N ARG A 503 28.78 -2.26 -11.08
CA ARG A 503 27.85 -1.71 -10.08
C ARG A 503 28.61 -1.16 -8.87
N VAL A 504 28.21 0.00 -8.37
CA VAL A 504 28.65 0.56 -7.09
C VAL A 504 27.44 1.11 -6.32
N ASN A 505 27.14 0.50 -5.18
CA ASN A 505 26.00 0.91 -4.37
C ASN A 505 26.38 2.12 -3.52
N VAL A 506 25.82 3.29 -3.85
CA VAL A 506 25.96 4.52 -3.07
C VAL A 506 24.74 4.63 -2.15
N PRO A 507 24.85 4.35 -0.84
CA PRO A 507 23.70 4.31 0.06
C PRO A 507 23.12 5.70 0.31
N ASN A 508 21.81 5.77 0.55
CA ASN A 508 21.12 7.01 0.89
C ASN A 508 21.75 7.67 2.12
N ALA A 509 22.29 8.87 1.89
CA ALA A 509 23.33 9.43 2.74
C ALA A 509 22.71 10.22 3.90
N ALA A 510 22.68 9.61 5.10
CA ALA A 510 21.99 10.12 6.29
C ALA A 510 22.12 11.66 6.48
N PRO A 511 21.01 12.36 6.83
CA PRO A 511 20.92 13.82 6.72
C PRO A 511 21.88 14.57 7.66
N GLY A 512 22.30 13.93 8.76
CA GLY A 512 23.08 14.54 9.83
C GLY A 512 22.21 15.30 10.82
N GLU A 513 22.81 15.67 11.95
CA GLU A 513 22.18 16.28 13.12
C GLU A 513 22.91 17.56 13.54
N PHE A 514 22.16 18.52 14.10
CA PHE A 514 22.67 19.66 14.87
C PHE A 514 22.21 19.53 16.31
N GLY A 515 23.13 19.67 17.25
CA GLY A 515 22.87 19.56 18.68
C GLY A 515 23.86 20.37 19.51
N TRP A 516 23.53 20.57 20.78
CA TRP A 516 24.38 21.27 21.73
C TRP A 516 24.31 20.62 23.12
N THR A 517 25.39 20.78 23.89
CA THR A 517 25.50 20.27 25.27
C THR A 517 26.34 21.23 26.11
N ILE A 518 26.22 21.14 27.44
CA ILE A 518 27.16 21.80 28.36
C ILE A 518 28.42 20.92 28.47
N ASP A 519 29.58 21.53 28.40
CA ASP A 519 30.89 20.86 28.35
C ASP A 519 31.27 20.28 29.72
N GLY A 520 30.98 18.99 29.92
CA GLY A 520 31.26 18.27 31.15
C GLY A 520 30.08 18.25 32.12
N TYR A 521 30.33 18.52 33.41
CA TYR A 521 29.31 18.49 34.45
C TYR A 521 28.62 19.86 34.56
N ASN A 522 27.28 19.88 34.51
CA ASN A 522 26.48 21.09 34.70
C ASN A 522 26.41 21.50 36.19
N GLY A 523 27.55 21.96 36.72
CA GLY A 523 27.68 22.48 38.08
C GLY A 523 27.32 23.97 38.18
N LEU A 524 27.21 24.46 39.42
CA LEU A 524 27.00 25.87 39.73
C LEU A 524 28.10 26.74 39.10
N VAL A 525 27.68 27.75 38.32
CA VAL A 525 28.56 28.84 37.89
C VAL A 525 28.66 29.83 39.06
N ASP A 526 29.70 29.65 39.88
CA ASP A 526 29.98 30.52 41.02
C ASP A 526 30.73 31.78 40.58
N LEU A 527 30.22 32.96 40.97
CA LEU A 527 30.85 34.27 40.75
C LEU A 527 31.67 34.73 41.97
N GLY A 528 31.72 33.92 43.03
CA GLY A 528 32.36 34.23 44.30
C GLY A 528 31.60 35.27 45.12
N THR A 529 32.31 35.91 46.06
CA THR A 529 31.77 37.02 46.86
C THR A 529 31.98 38.33 46.10
N ALA A 530 30.90 39.05 45.84
CA ALA A 530 30.95 40.37 45.20
C ALA A 530 31.72 41.38 46.06
N GLN A 531 32.52 42.22 45.40
CA GLN A 531 33.36 43.24 46.03
C GLN A 531 32.64 44.58 46.07
N ASP A 532 32.81 45.33 47.16
CA ASP A 532 32.26 46.69 47.33
C ASP A 532 33.13 47.70 46.56
N HIS A 533 32.52 48.49 45.68
CA HIS A 533 33.17 49.56 44.94
C HIS A 533 32.77 50.92 45.51
N ASP A 534 33.46 51.31 46.58
CA ASP A 534 33.35 52.60 47.29
C ASP A 534 31.90 52.97 47.73
N GLY A 535 31.04 51.97 47.95
CA GLY A 535 29.65 52.13 48.35
C GLY A 535 28.65 52.41 47.23
N ASP A 536 29.08 52.45 45.96
CA ASP A 536 28.21 52.70 44.80
C ASP A 536 27.51 51.41 44.31
N TYR A 537 28.30 50.35 44.08
CA TYR A 537 27.82 49.04 43.62
C TYR A 537 28.66 47.89 44.17
N PHE A 538 28.09 46.68 44.17
CA PHE A 538 28.83 45.44 44.36
C PHE A 538 29.10 44.78 43.00
N GLY A 539 30.36 44.42 42.74
CA GLY A 539 30.84 43.81 41.49
C GLY A 539 31.29 42.36 41.67
N ALA A 540 30.93 41.48 40.74
CA ALA A 540 31.42 40.09 40.68
C ALA A 540 31.62 39.63 39.23
N THR A 541 32.62 38.78 38.98
CA THR A 541 32.93 38.26 37.65
C THR A 541 33.15 36.75 37.66
N GLY A 542 32.99 36.12 36.50
CA GLY A 542 33.14 34.67 36.35
C GLY A 542 32.99 34.22 34.89
N THR A 543 32.79 32.93 34.66
CA THR A 543 32.63 32.36 33.31
C THR A 543 31.58 31.26 33.30
N ILE A 544 30.71 31.22 32.28
CA ILE A 544 29.81 30.07 32.10
C ILE A 544 30.60 28.78 31.80
N ASN A 545 30.03 27.63 32.18
CA ASN A 545 30.46 26.35 31.65
C ASN A 545 30.38 26.40 30.10
N PRO A 546 31.40 25.99 29.33
CA PRO A 546 31.38 26.10 27.88
C PRO A 546 30.21 25.30 27.27
N ILE A 547 29.69 25.78 26.14
CA ILE A 547 28.64 25.11 25.38
C ILE A 547 29.27 24.45 24.16
N VAL A 548 29.26 23.11 24.13
CA VAL A 548 29.67 22.35 22.96
C VAL A 548 28.52 22.42 21.95
N VAL A 549 28.82 22.88 20.75
CA VAL A 549 27.90 22.84 19.60
C VAL A 549 28.44 21.82 18.61
N SER A 550 27.57 21.00 18.04
CA SER A 550 27.90 19.99 17.02
C SER A 550 26.97 20.14 15.84
N ASP A 551 27.52 20.19 14.63
CA ASP A 551 26.72 20.12 13.40
C ASP A 551 27.35 19.18 12.37
N SER A 552 26.55 18.22 11.93
CA SER A 552 26.89 17.23 10.91
C SER A 552 25.92 17.26 9.71
N ARG A 553 24.93 18.16 9.70
CA ARG A 553 23.83 18.21 8.71
C ARG A 553 24.32 18.46 7.29
N ARG A 554 23.62 17.93 6.30
CA ARG A 554 23.94 18.13 4.87
C ARG A 554 23.46 19.47 4.31
N SER A 555 22.46 20.10 4.93
CA SER A 555 21.97 21.43 4.56
C SER A 555 22.96 22.56 4.84
N LEU A 556 23.88 22.38 5.80
CA LEU A 556 24.74 23.45 6.35
C LEU A 556 23.92 24.68 6.78
N ALA A 557 22.72 24.43 7.31
CA ALA A 557 21.74 25.42 7.71
C ALA A 557 22.29 26.34 8.82
N PRO A 558 22.03 27.66 8.78
CA PRO A 558 22.52 28.59 9.80
C PRO A 558 21.97 28.21 11.18
N TRP A 559 22.77 28.45 12.20
CA TRP A 559 22.38 28.16 13.58
C TRP A 559 22.80 29.29 14.52
N SER A 560 22.11 29.40 15.65
CA SER A 560 22.47 30.32 16.73
C SER A 560 22.17 29.72 18.09
N ILE A 561 23.05 30.00 19.05
CA ILE A 561 22.87 29.76 20.48
C ILE A 561 22.68 31.12 21.15
N SER A 562 21.69 31.21 22.02
CA SER A 562 21.36 32.39 22.82
C SER A 562 21.04 31.99 24.25
N ALA A 563 21.05 32.93 25.19
CA ALA A 563 20.58 32.68 26.54
C ALA A 563 19.96 33.91 27.20
N SER A 564 19.20 33.67 28.26
CA SER A 564 18.71 34.69 29.22
C SER A 564 18.83 34.17 30.64
N VAL A 565 18.88 35.07 31.62
CA VAL A 565 19.04 34.77 33.03
C VAL A 565 17.82 35.26 33.81
N SER A 566 17.31 34.45 34.73
CA SER A 566 16.21 34.83 35.61
C SER A 566 16.58 36.01 36.52
N ASP A 567 15.59 36.58 37.20
CA ASP A 567 15.90 37.35 38.42
C ASP A 567 16.69 36.48 39.41
N PHE A 568 17.59 37.10 40.14
CA PHE A 568 18.39 36.48 41.19
C PHE A 568 17.58 36.49 42.51
N ASP A 569 17.49 35.35 43.19
CA ASP A 569 16.77 35.20 44.47
C ASP A 569 17.68 34.67 45.58
N ASP A 570 17.54 35.23 46.78
CA ASP A 570 17.93 34.63 48.05
C ASP A 570 16.78 34.72 49.04
N ALA A 571 16.07 33.61 49.24
CA ALA A 571 14.94 33.47 50.16
C ALA A 571 13.85 34.57 49.99
N GLY A 572 13.54 34.92 48.74
CA GLY A 572 12.55 35.94 48.39
C GLY A 572 13.07 37.38 48.36
N LYS A 573 14.32 37.64 48.76
CA LYS A 573 15.03 38.89 48.41
C LYS A 573 15.45 38.76 46.94
N LYS A 574 15.21 39.79 46.12
CA LYS A 574 15.49 39.73 44.68
C LYS A 574 16.21 40.96 44.13
N PHE A 575 17.00 40.73 43.08
CA PHE A 575 17.40 41.75 42.10
C PHE A 575 17.31 41.15 40.69
N SER A 576 17.19 41.97 39.65
CA SER A 576 16.90 41.45 38.31
C SER A 576 18.13 40.90 37.58
N GLY A 577 17.92 39.89 36.73
CA GLY A 577 18.95 39.34 35.82
C GLY A 577 19.54 40.39 34.85
N ALA A 578 18.92 41.56 34.75
CA ALA A 578 19.47 42.72 34.03
C ALA A 578 20.77 43.27 34.64
N ALA A 579 21.03 43.01 35.93
CA ALA A 579 22.29 43.35 36.59
C ALA A 579 23.51 42.60 36.04
N LEU A 580 23.28 41.51 35.30
CA LEU A 580 24.33 40.68 34.70
C LEU A 580 24.52 41.06 33.22
N GLY A 581 25.74 41.42 32.86
CA GLY A 581 26.25 41.49 31.49
C GLY A 581 27.14 40.30 31.15
N TRP A 582 27.53 40.18 29.88
CA TRP A 582 28.49 39.16 29.43
C TRP A 582 29.30 39.56 28.19
N THR A 583 30.44 38.90 27.99
CA THR A 583 31.25 38.96 26.77
C THR A 583 31.37 37.56 26.16
N PRO A 584 30.57 37.24 25.13
CA PRO A 584 30.65 35.95 24.43
C PRO A 584 31.97 35.73 23.68
N LYS A 585 32.42 34.47 23.61
CA LYS A 585 33.66 34.05 22.94
C LYS A 585 33.58 32.64 22.39
N VAL A 586 34.39 32.36 21.36
CA VAL A 586 34.63 31.00 20.87
C VAL A 586 35.83 30.43 21.63
N VAL A 587 35.57 29.47 22.51
CA VAL A 587 36.56 28.76 23.35
C VAL A 587 37.30 27.69 22.54
N THR A 588 36.65 27.09 21.54
CA THR A 588 37.29 26.17 20.58
C THR A 588 36.64 26.34 19.22
N ALA A 589 37.44 26.67 18.21
CA ALA A 589 36.98 26.93 16.86
C ALA A 589 36.59 25.64 16.11
N GLY A 590 35.51 25.72 15.35
CA GLY A 590 34.91 24.64 14.57
C GLY A 590 33.46 24.99 14.22
N ALA A 591 32.73 24.13 13.52
CA ALA A 591 31.32 24.33 13.12
C ALA A 591 30.98 25.68 12.43
N GLY A 592 31.98 26.43 11.96
CA GLY A 592 31.85 27.83 11.51
C GLY A 592 31.49 28.84 12.60
N ALA A 593 31.58 28.46 13.87
CA ALA A 593 31.11 29.22 15.02
C ALA A 593 31.80 30.59 15.15
N LYS A 594 30.96 31.61 15.35
CA LYS A 594 31.33 33.00 15.65
C LYS A 594 30.72 33.39 16.99
N ALA A 595 31.40 34.26 17.74
CA ALA A 595 30.84 34.85 18.94
C ALA A 595 29.75 35.89 18.60
N ALA A 596 28.79 36.07 19.51
CA ALA A 596 27.90 37.23 19.49
C ALA A 596 28.60 38.47 20.10
N GLY A 597 27.96 39.64 19.98
CA GLY A 597 28.44 40.87 20.61
C GLY A 597 28.34 40.83 22.14
N ALA A 598 29.23 41.56 22.82
CA ALA A 598 29.17 41.77 24.25
C ALA A 598 27.91 42.56 24.66
N VAL A 599 27.46 42.35 25.89
CA VAL A 599 26.28 42.97 26.50
C VAL A 599 26.70 43.51 27.86
N ALA A 600 26.55 44.82 28.08
CA ALA A 600 26.88 45.45 29.35
C ALA A 600 25.95 44.96 30.48
N SER A 601 26.35 45.21 31.74
CA SER A 601 25.39 45.16 32.84
C SER A 601 24.39 46.30 32.68
N GLY A 602 23.11 46.05 32.98
CA GLY A 602 22.09 47.09 33.10
C GLY A 602 22.40 48.16 34.16
N TYR A 603 23.42 47.95 35.00
CA TYR A 603 23.99 49.02 35.83
C TYR A 603 24.73 50.08 35.00
N ASP A 604 25.53 49.65 34.02
CA ASP A 604 26.39 50.54 33.22
C ASP A 604 25.58 51.35 32.18
N ASP A 605 24.63 50.70 31.50
CA ASP A 605 23.92 51.27 30.33
C ASP A 605 22.42 51.56 30.58
N ARG A 606 21.88 51.17 31.74
CA ARG A 606 20.43 51.18 32.07
C ARG A 606 19.57 50.30 31.14
N GLY A 607 20.21 49.37 30.44
CA GLY A 607 19.58 48.37 29.59
C GLY A 607 19.06 47.17 30.39
N GLN A 608 18.81 46.07 29.67
CA GLN A 608 18.19 44.87 30.23
C GLN A 608 19.18 43.73 30.52
N GLY A 609 20.49 43.94 30.35
CA GLY A 609 21.53 42.92 30.54
C GLY A 609 21.16 41.58 29.90
N LEU A 610 21.17 40.52 30.72
CA LEU A 610 20.72 39.17 30.38
C LEU A 610 19.28 38.81 30.80
N SER A 611 18.45 39.73 31.33
CA SER A 611 17.04 39.42 31.71
C SER A 611 16.12 39.04 30.54
N VAL A 612 16.60 39.19 29.31
CA VAL A 612 15.97 38.82 28.05
C VAL A 612 17.03 38.20 27.13
N SER A 613 16.62 37.45 26.10
CA SER A 613 17.56 36.68 25.28
C SER A 613 18.65 37.54 24.63
N ARG A 614 19.88 37.03 24.70
CA ARG A 614 21.10 37.56 24.05
C ARG A 614 21.83 36.44 23.33
N GLY A 615 22.42 36.74 22.19
CA GLY A 615 23.25 35.78 21.46
C GLY A 615 24.49 35.39 22.27
N LEU A 616 24.89 34.12 22.17
CA LEU A 616 26.16 33.58 22.65
C LEU A 616 27.09 33.29 21.45
N GLY A 617 26.57 32.64 20.42
CA GLY A 617 27.31 32.38 19.19
C GLY A 617 26.45 31.81 18.07
N TRP A 618 26.97 31.79 16.85
CA TRP A 618 26.20 31.54 15.63
C TRP A 618 27.09 31.10 14.46
N ALA A 619 26.50 30.60 13.37
CA ALA A 619 27.18 30.38 12.10
C ALA A 619 26.25 30.65 10.90
N ASP A 620 26.85 31.04 9.76
CA ASP A 620 26.14 31.31 8.49
C ASP A 620 25.69 30.03 7.77
N GLN A 621 24.74 30.18 6.84
CA GLN A 621 24.45 29.18 5.82
C GLN A 621 25.73 28.78 5.07
N GLY A 622 25.99 27.48 4.94
CA GLY A 622 27.20 26.96 4.28
C GLY A 622 28.43 26.85 5.20
N HIS A 623 28.27 26.99 6.52
CA HIS A 623 29.34 26.79 7.48
C HIS A 623 30.00 25.38 7.36
N PRO A 624 31.29 25.22 7.72
CA PRO A 624 31.90 23.90 7.81
C PRO A 624 31.26 23.08 8.94
N LYS A 625 31.16 21.76 8.73
CA LYS A 625 30.71 20.79 9.73
C LYS A 625 31.73 20.60 10.86
N GLY A 626 31.29 20.01 11.97
CA GLY A 626 32.13 19.60 13.09
C GLY A 626 31.61 20.12 14.43
N THR A 627 32.50 20.23 15.40
CA THR A 627 32.18 20.68 16.76
C THR A 627 32.88 22.00 17.10
N ALA A 628 32.22 22.86 17.87
CA ALA A 628 32.76 24.08 18.45
C ALA A 628 32.55 24.11 19.97
N LYS A 629 33.27 24.97 20.68
CA LYS A 629 32.95 25.35 22.06
C LYS A 629 32.74 26.85 22.15
N LEU A 630 31.55 27.26 22.60
CA LEU A 630 31.22 28.64 22.94
C LEU A 630 31.39 28.85 24.45
N GLY A 631 31.60 30.09 24.87
CA GLY A 631 31.61 30.48 26.27
C GLY A 631 31.36 31.98 26.41
N ALA A 632 31.27 32.47 27.64
CA ALA A 632 31.14 33.89 27.93
C ALA A 632 31.79 34.22 29.26
N ASP A 633 32.48 35.35 29.30
CA ASP A 633 32.90 36.00 30.56
C ASP A 633 31.70 36.81 31.10
N LEU A 634 31.48 36.77 32.41
CA LEU A 634 30.33 37.34 33.10
C LEU A 634 30.74 38.56 33.93
N ASP A 635 29.91 39.61 33.91
CA ASP A 635 30.09 40.85 34.66
C ASP A 635 28.78 41.21 35.39
N LEU A 636 28.73 40.95 36.69
CA LEU A 636 27.59 41.25 37.57
C LEU A 636 27.85 42.55 38.33
N LYS A 637 26.96 43.53 38.18
CA LYS A 637 26.98 44.78 38.95
C LYS A 637 25.60 45.05 39.53
N ILE A 638 25.52 45.13 40.87
CA ILE A 638 24.27 45.40 41.60
C ILE A 638 24.43 46.67 42.46
N PRO A 639 23.42 47.56 42.54
CA PRO A 639 23.53 48.77 43.36
C PRO A 639 23.82 48.47 44.83
N GLY A 640 24.56 49.36 45.50
CA GLY A 640 24.98 49.20 46.91
C GLY A 640 23.85 49.11 47.94
N ASN A 641 22.59 49.27 47.54
CA ASN A 641 21.42 49.11 48.40
C ASN A 641 20.79 47.69 48.39
N VAL A 642 21.33 46.75 47.60
CA VAL A 642 20.86 45.36 47.60
C VAL A 642 21.20 44.68 48.94
N ALA A 643 20.24 43.96 49.51
CA ALA A 643 20.39 43.30 50.79
C ALA A 643 21.45 42.19 50.74
N LYS A 644 22.15 41.95 51.86
CA LYS A 644 23.11 40.83 51.97
C LYS A 644 22.39 39.48 51.77
N GLY A 645 22.97 38.61 50.94
CA GLY A 645 22.38 37.31 50.63
C GLY A 645 23.27 36.38 49.78
N SER A 646 22.82 35.14 49.63
CA SER A 646 23.44 34.10 48.79
C SER A 646 22.57 33.85 47.55
N TYR A 647 22.61 34.80 46.63
CA TYR A 647 21.69 34.87 45.49
C TYR A 647 21.97 33.83 44.41
N THR A 648 20.90 33.27 43.83
CA THR A 648 20.96 32.28 42.74
C THR A 648 20.03 32.67 41.59
N ALA A 649 20.39 32.31 40.35
CA ALA A 649 19.59 32.53 39.14
C ALA A 649 19.78 31.39 38.14
N THR A 650 18.82 31.23 37.22
CA THR A 650 18.84 30.20 36.17
C THR A 650 19.24 30.81 34.83
N LEU A 651 20.31 30.30 34.21
CA LEU A 651 20.68 30.57 32.82
C LEU A 651 19.90 29.62 31.89
N THR A 652 18.94 30.16 31.14
CA THR A 652 18.16 29.42 30.14
C THR A 652 18.82 29.55 28.78
N ILE A 653 19.23 28.45 28.18
CA ILE A 653 19.89 28.40 26.86
C ILE A 653 18.88 28.00 25.79
N THR A 654 18.85 28.75 24.69
CA THR A 654 17.99 28.52 23.53
C THR A 654 18.85 28.38 22.27
N ALA A 655 18.75 27.23 21.61
CA ALA A 655 19.33 26.99 20.29
C ALA A 655 18.26 27.11 19.21
N LEU A 656 18.61 27.76 18.10
CA LEU A 656 17.76 27.91 16.92
C LEU A 656 18.54 27.51 15.67
N SER A 657 17.90 26.83 14.74
CA SER A 657 18.38 26.64 13.36
C SER A 657 17.17 26.46 12.42
N SER A 658 17.37 26.77 11.15
CA SER A 658 16.32 26.87 10.10
C SER A 658 16.71 26.09 8.85
#